data_AF-L1J9N5-F1
#
_entry.id   AF-L1J9N5-F1
#
_cell.length_a   1.000
_cell.length_b   1.000
_cell.length_c   1.000
_cell.angle_alpha   90.00
_cell.angle_beta   90.00
_cell.angle_gamma   90.00
#
_symmetry.space_group_name_H-M   'P 1'
#
loop_
_entity.id
_entity.type
_entity.pdbx_description
1 polymer ?
#
loop_
_entity_poly.entity_id
_entity_poly.type
_entity_poly.pdbx_seq_one_letter_code
_entity_poly.pdbx_strand_id
1 'polypeptide(L)'
;MPTDKKSIEVTILTSKKIKEKNPNITSPLILKYKSSLSLQDILTEVNKKLGLSGKEGFKLCAATGRGRELADNDELNSCISNGKCRLRFVQDVNDVCMGIMSTAPEKPRFKEGATCDYSLLSAVAELLDNSIEAVMRNGMDEKTIVICFNVIDKTFSIHDNGVGCEDPERLLRYGSEKAEVSDRYNPKCKTFDRYTCGMFSRYGVGSKKAGHSLGIIINIASKVKGSSLIHSTTDRDEEKWEAESFEQYIDDDDDEISKSYCKIDIDQFKTSLLTTGGSSSTLQGWEEVVNNLGMIYFMFLGDKMPGYHFVARKILKLLDDTCVHREGLNKIRMNTKPEVKRMEDDKRKLQEAMRGCKRAKTSPRLNISCKLIYPDATGLRQEVEASLSKSISCLNTLLSDAAVDCFPIHIELEKGNVDQQEGGSIAMGALFYFPNKDNKETIQYVDRFFGHSSGEDRRFLVFWMGRLLLADQFMPEFMKKDLAESKVPVKCLKRTFGILFLDRGIEPKSNKTSLSDNVNGQDSYLDQLRKALNDTKLVNAYHLWLRLCHRKYDDELTFEDEPTYCEKEGMFVHQKINYCGNEYKIGDYIELSEGDEFKRSKQPKNVKVGQVVKFLKATNDHEGCKGKVVCRVLEKNNRLEEDQRFEIPDWSMKRLSDEDFEARKEKNKCSIVHRVQFVNASKKFTAGDSTSPFQLKCLNHLGKSITVEPECDLIVTPEGGEDQRFKLRYTFSPFLPDADFLQKAGQYTVRAVQQQDSSNPLICDPFRFTIHPGDVKDVELQLEDRDLVKMEHGKESSFKVTLYDEYKNTIPPKVSHKPKIEVASGLVKLDVEHTFEGYAMQMKIVRVESEKCGRFSAKLVVMRDDGEGKETHFNIEISHGAAQSLQVEQSEGLELINRSVLPELTCVVQDGFGNRCTRVDDAILYLTSADLHFADCFISGKVNHGKHTFQTDKQVQSLYFLSPESGQKEATRCSVVRSWDLTKRNRDESGVELEETWNELIAKQLKPIGFLNPFHGFFCVGDWVEVLFKLKTGRNEYHPGRIESVCKEQGGNTWRIKYFKRSDSSRLLLPLPDASEVLDPMSLHRRIFVLHESLKDSLDPRALSDSVYFAPCDDCPRQLGASLDVFSHSRDQLLHRRVSMALKRSGSPCNFSICQGGRTERRLKQSMMLP
;
A
#
# COMPACT_ATOMS: atom_id res chain seq x y z
N MET A 1 3.88 -82.33 -18.53
CA MET A 1 3.02 -81.67 -17.52
C MET A 1 1.63 -81.47 -18.13
N PRO A 2 0.53 -81.63 -17.38
CA PRO A 2 -0.77 -81.17 -17.83
C PRO A 2 -0.74 -79.63 -17.91
N THR A 3 -1.38 -79.05 -18.92
CA THR A 3 -1.65 -77.61 -18.94
C THR A 3 -2.87 -77.33 -18.08
N ASP A 4 -2.67 -76.66 -16.94
CA ASP A 4 -3.78 -76.25 -16.09
C ASP A 4 -4.72 -75.32 -16.87
N LYS A 5 -5.94 -75.82 -17.11
CA LYS A 5 -6.98 -75.09 -17.84
C LYS A 5 -7.47 -73.95 -16.96
N LYS A 6 -6.88 -72.76 -17.15
CA LYS A 6 -7.25 -71.51 -16.46
C LYS A 6 -8.77 -71.38 -16.41
N SER A 7 -9.33 -71.44 -15.21
CA SER A 7 -10.78 -71.38 -15.01
C SER A 7 -11.30 -69.98 -15.30
N ILE A 8 -12.35 -69.86 -16.11
CA ILE A 8 -12.97 -68.58 -16.45
C ILE A 8 -14.04 -68.25 -15.40
N GLU A 9 -13.95 -67.07 -14.80
CA GLU A 9 -14.93 -66.54 -13.84
C GLU A 9 -15.81 -65.47 -14.52
N VAL A 10 -17.07 -65.79 -14.79
CA VAL A 10 -18.03 -64.87 -15.40
C VAL A 10 -18.90 -64.25 -14.30
N THR A 11 -18.87 -62.92 -14.20
CA THR A 11 -19.73 -62.14 -13.30
C THR A 11 -20.88 -61.52 -14.09
N ILE A 12 -22.11 -61.82 -13.68
CA ILE A 12 -23.34 -61.41 -14.36
C ILE A 12 -24.05 -60.32 -13.53
N LEU A 13 -24.18 -59.13 -14.11
CA LEU A 13 -24.85 -57.97 -13.54
C LEU A 13 -26.30 -57.91 -14.01
N THR A 14 -27.26 -58.23 -13.14
CA THR A 14 -28.70 -58.19 -13.46
C THR A 14 -29.25 -56.77 -13.44
N SER A 15 -30.17 -56.45 -14.36
CA SER A 15 -30.78 -55.11 -14.43
C SER A 15 -31.75 -54.83 -13.27
N LYS A 16 -32.00 -53.54 -13.00
CA LYS A 16 -32.95 -53.12 -11.94
C LYS A 16 -34.34 -53.75 -12.13
N LYS A 17 -34.85 -53.79 -13.36
CA LYS A 17 -36.14 -54.42 -13.71
C LYS A 17 -36.19 -55.91 -13.37
N ILE A 18 -35.09 -56.63 -13.58
CA ILE A 18 -34.99 -58.06 -13.27
C ILE A 18 -34.96 -58.28 -11.75
N LYS A 19 -34.26 -57.41 -11.01
CA LYS A 19 -34.26 -57.41 -9.53
C LYS A 19 -35.62 -57.00 -8.94
N GLU A 20 -36.36 -56.11 -9.58
CA GLU A 20 -37.71 -55.72 -9.16
C GLU A 20 -38.72 -56.87 -9.33
N LYS A 21 -38.60 -57.66 -10.40
CA LYS A 21 -39.35 -58.92 -10.57
C LYS A 21 -38.91 -60.02 -9.60
N ASN A 22 -37.62 -60.08 -9.25
CA ASN A 22 -37.00 -61.13 -8.46
C ASN A 22 -36.15 -60.54 -7.32
N PRO A 23 -36.78 -60.08 -6.22
CA PRO A 23 -36.10 -59.31 -5.16
C PRO A 23 -34.99 -60.08 -4.43
N ASN A 24 -34.96 -61.41 -4.54
CA ASN A 24 -33.91 -62.26 -3.98
C ASN A 24 -32.53 -62.06 -4.66
N ILE A 25 -32.44 -61.38 -5.82
CA ILE A 25 -31.19 -61.14 -6.55
C ILE A 25 -30.45 -59.91 -5.98
N THR A 26 -29.98 -60.04 -4.73
CA THR A 26 -29.23 -58.97 -4.05
C THR A 26 -27.84 -58.76 -4.68
N SER A 27 -27.07 -59.83 -4.88
CA SER A 27 -25.69 -59.82 -5.42
C SER A 27 -25.60 -60.06 -6.93
N PRO A 28 -24.45 -59.77 -7.58
CA PRO A 28 -24.10 -60.32 -8.88
C PRO A 28 -24.05 -61.85 -8.87
N LEU A 29 -24.39 -62.49 -9.99
CA LEU A 29 -24.20 -63.93 -10.16
C LEU A 29 -22.77 -64.23 -10.60
N ILE A 30 -22.07 -65.12 -9.90
CA ILE A 30 -20.72 -65.60 -10.26
C ILE A 30 -20.82 -67.03 -10.77
N LEU A 31 -20.21 -67.27 -11.94
CA LEU A 31 -20.16 -68.56 -12.63
C LEU A 31 -18.69 -68.92 -12.89
N LYS A 32 -18.30 -70.18 -12.63
CA LYS A 32 -16.91 -70.65 -12.79
C LYS A 32 -16.87 -71.85 -13.72
N TYR A 33 -16.06 -71.77 -14.77
CA TYR A 33 -15.97 -72.77 -15.84
C TYR A 33 -14.53 -73.24 -16.05
N LYS A 34 -14.33 -74.52 -16.45
CA LYS A 34 -13.01 -75.16 -16.59
C LYS A 34 -12.54 -75.36 -18.05
N SER A 35 -13.28 -74.81 -19.01
CA SER A 35 -13.06 -75.00 -20.45
C SER A 35 -13.76 -73.91 -21.26
N SER A 36 -13.63 -73.98 -22.59
CA SER A 36 -14.33 -73.13 -23.56
C SER A 36 -15.81 -72.98 -23.22
N LEU A 37 -16.27 -71.74 -23.22
CA LEU A 37 -17.63 -71.33 -22.90
C LEU A 37 -18.41 -71.06 -24.19
N SER A 38 -19.65 -71.57 -24.30
CA SER A 38 -20.61 -70.96 -25.21
C SER A 38 -21.45 -69.91 -24.49
N LEU A 39 -21.89 -68.90 -25.25
CA LEU A 39 -22.84 -67.90 -24.77
C LEU A 39 -24.15 -68.54 -24.27
N GLN A 40 -24.54 -69.66 -24.88
CA GLN A 40 -25.75 -70.42 -24.54
C GLN A 40 -25.61 -71.16 -23.19
N ASP A 41 -24.43 -71.68 -22.85
CA ASP A 41 -24.17 -72.29 -21.53
C ASP A 41 -24.29 -71.27 -20.40
N ILE A 42 -23.81 -70.04 -20.64
CA ILE A 42 -23.95 -68.92 -19.70
C ILE A 42 -25.42 -68.54 -19.58
N LEU A 43 -26.12 -68.33 -20.69
CA LEU A 43 -27.54 -67.96 -20.68
C LEU A 43 -28.40 -69.02 -19.95
N THR A 44 -28.12 -70.30 -20.19
CA THR A 44 -28.84 -71.42 -19.58
C THR A 44 -28.58 -71.50 -18.07
N GLU A 45 -27.33 -71.41 -17.61
CA GLU A 45 -27.00 -71.45 -16.18
C GLU A 45 -27.47 -70.18 -15.45
N VAL A 46 -27.48 -69.00 -16.09
CA VAL A 46 -28.10 -67.79 -15.54
C VAL A 46 -29.61 -67.97 -15.37
N ASN A 47 -30.32 -68.37 -16.42
CA ASN A 47 -31.78 -68.59 -16.34
C ASN A 47 -32.14 -69.62 -15.25
N LYS A 48 -31.40 -70.73 -15.19
CA LYS A 48 -31.53 -71.77 -14.17
C LYS A 48 -31.29 -71.25 -12.75
N LYS A 49 -30.21 -70.49 -12.52
CA LYS A 49 -29.93 -69.90 -11.18
C LYS A 49 -30.90 -68.79 -10.78
N LEU A 50 -31.58 -68.16 -11.72
CA LEU A 50 -32.60 -67.14 -11.48
C LEU A 50 -34.04 -67.69 -11.45
N GLY A 51 -34.23 -69.00 -11.68
CA GLY A 51 -35.57 -69.62 -11.73
C GLY A 51 -36.42 -69.21 -12.94
N LEU A 52 -35.80 -68.63 -13.97
CA LEU A 52 -36.49 -68.02 -15.11
C LEU A 52 -36.89 -69.11 -16.11
N SER A 53 -38.19 -69.20 -16.41
CA SER A 53 -38.67 -70.06 -17.50
C SER A 53 -38.18 -69.49 -18.84
N GLY A 54 -37.50 -70.31 -19.65
CA GLY A 54 -36.77 -69.89 -20.86
C GLY A 54 -37.60 -69.39 -22.05
N LYS A 55 -38.75 -68.75 -21.81
CA LYS A 55 -39.59 -68.05 -22.79
C LYS A 55 -39.48 -66.52 -22.68
N GLU A 56 -38.93 -65.98 -21.59
CA GLU A 56 -38.66 -64.54 -21.49
C GLU A 56 -37.39 -64.17 -22.27
N GLY A 57 -37.49 -63.17 -23.16
CA GLY A 57 -36.43 -62.77 -24.09
C GLY A 57 -35.30 -61.95 -23.46
N PHE A 58 -34.63 -62.50 -22.44
CA PHE A 58 -33.47 -61.89 -21.81
C PHE A 58 -32.22 -61.99 -22.67
N LYS A 59 -31.33 -61.00 -22.51
CA LYS A 59 -30.14 -60.78 -23.34
C LYS A 59 -28.90 -60.72 -22.48
N LEU A 60 -27.79 -61.28 -22.98
CA LEU A 60 -26.45 -61.06 -22.44
C LEU A 60 -25.76 -59.97 -23.25
N CYS A 61 -25.27 -58.94 -22.58
CA CYS A 61 -24.55 -57.81 -23.18
C CYS A 61 -23.20 -57.62 -22.48
N ALA A 62 -22.22 -57.00 -23.15
CA ALA A 62 -20.99 -56.57 -22.47
C ALA A 62 -21.28 -55.57 -21.32
N ALA A 63 -20.47 -55.60 -20.26
CA ALA A 63 -20.59 -54.64 -19.15
C ALA A 63 -20.14 -53.22 -19.49
N THR A 64 -19.20 -53.07 -20.43
CA THR A 64 -18.57 -51.78 -20.79
C THR A 64 -19.34 -51.04 -21.88
N GLY A 65 -20.47 -50.41 -21.50
CA GLY A 65 -21.14 -49.38 -22.31
C GLY A 65 -22.60 -49.69 -22.70
N ARG A 66 -23.16 -48.85 -23.59
CA ARG A 66 -24.48 -49.05 -24.23
C ARG A 66 -24.41 -50.16 -25.30
N GLY A 67 -23.93 -51.33 -24.89
CA GLY A 67 -23.67 -52.45 -25.79
C GLY A 67 -24.93 -53.18 -26.23
N ARG A 68 -24.90 -53.65 -27.49
CA ARG A 68 -25.80 -54.66 -28.03
C ARG A 68 -25.75 -55.96 -27.21
N GLU A 69 -26.71 -56.83 -27.48
CA GLU A 69 -26.61 -58.25 -27.15
C GLU A 69 -25.39 -58.87 -27.84
N LEU A 70 -24.69 -59.76 -27.13
CA LEU A 70 -23.57 -60.51 -27.69
C LEU A 70 -24.07 -61.44 -28.79
N ALA A 71 -23.47 -61.34 -29.98
CA ALA A 71 -23.90 -62.10 -31.14
C ALA A 71 -23.44 -63.57 -31.10
N ASP A 72 -22.26 -63.83 -30.55
CA ASP A 72 -21.56 -65.12 -30.66
C ASP A 72 -20.55 -65.34 -29.51
N ASN A 73 -19.80 -66.43 -29.61
CA ASN A 73 -18.76 -66.80 -28.65
C ASN A 73 -17.49 -65.95 -28.76
N ASP A 74 -17.23 -65.29 -29.89
CA ASP A 74 -16.02 -64.49 -30.09
C ASP A 74 -16.18 -63.08 -29.52
N GLU A 75 -17.36 -62.47 -29.62
CA GLU A 75 -17.70 -61.29 -28.80
C GLU A 75 -17.64 -61.62 -27.30
N LEU A 76 -18.12 -62.80 -26.88
CA LEU A 76 -18.00 -63.27 -25.49
C LEU A 76 -16.53 -63.44 -25.08
N ASN A 77 -15.69 -64.07 -25.91
CA ASN A 77 -14.26 -64.25 -25.66
C ASN A 77 -13.53 -62.90 -25.58
N SER A 78 -13.90 -61.92 -26.42
CA SER A 78 -13.36 -60.55 -26.36
C SER A 78 -13.66 -59.83 -25.02
N CYS A 79 -14.71 -60.25 -24.31
CA CYS A 79 -15.06 -59.75 -22.98
C CYS A 79 -14.29 -60.43 -21.83
N ILE A 80 -13.47 -61.46 -22.11
CA ILE A 80 -12.65 -62.16 -21.10
C ILE A 80 -11.29 -61.46 -20.97
N SER A 81 -11.06 -60.76 -19.87
CA SER A 81 -9.75 -60.19 -19.49
C SER A 81 -9.20 -60.90 -18.26
N ASN A 82 -7.94 -61.37 -18.34
CA ASN A 82 -7.25 -62.10 -17.27
C ASN A 82 -8.06 -63.27 -16.66
N GLY A 83 -8.81 -63.99 -17.50
CA GLY A 83 -9.67 -65.12 -17.06
C GLY A 83 -10.97 -64.69 -16.38
N LYS A 84 -11.30 -63.39 -16.35
CA LYS A 84 -12.54 -62.85 -15.79
C LYS A 84 -13.37 -62.16 -16.87
N CYS A 85 -14.68 -62.35 -16.84
CA CYS A 85 -15.61 -61.71 -17.77
C CYS A 85 -16.72 -61.01 -16.99
N ARG A 86 -17.15 -59.83 -17.44
CA ARG A 86 -18.27 -59.08 -16.85
C ARG A 86 -19.34 -58.83 -17.90
N LEU A 87 -20.52 -59.40 -17.69
CA LEU A 87 -21.68 -59.26 -18.57
C LEU A 87 -22.83 -58.58 -17.84
N ARG A 88 -23.71 -57.91 -18.59
CA ARG A 88 -25.04 -57.50 -18.15
C ARG A 88 -26.06 -58.55 -18.59
N PHE A 89 -26.95 -58.94 -17.69
CA PHE A 89 -28.13 -59.73 -18.02
C PHE A 89 -29.36 -58.82 -17.89
N VAL A 90 -30.08 -58.63 -19.00
CA VAL A 90 -31.04 -57.55 -19.19
C VAL A 90 -32.29 -58.01 -19.95
N GLN A 91 -33.40 -57.27 -19.82
CA GLN A 91 -34.58 -57.48 -20.67
C GLN A 91 -34.55 -56.53 -21.89
N ASP A 92 -33.96 -55.35 -21.75
CA ASP A 92 -33.65 -54.41 -22.84
C ASP A 92 -32.14 -54.12 -22.84
N VAL A 93 -31.49 -54.04 -24.00
CA VAL A 93 -30.05 -53.70 -24.10
C VAL A 93 -29.70 -52.35 -23.46
N ASN A 94 -30.67 -51.45 -23.34
CA ASN A 94 -30.59 -50.15 -22.68
C ASN A 94 -30.84 -50.19 -21.16
N ASP A 95 -31.17 -51.34 -20.59
CA ASP A 95 -31.37 -51.49 -19.15
C ASP A 95 -30.10 -51.12 -18.37
N VAL A 96 -30.30 -50.33 -17.31
CA VAL A 96 -29.23 -50.00 -16.35
C VAL A 96 -29.06 -51.13 -15.35
N CYS A 97 -27.86 -51.72 -15.33
CA CYS A 97 -27.40 -52.62 -14.28
C CYS A 97 -26.53 -51.83 -13.30
N MET A 98 -26.90 -51.78 -12.01
CA MET A 98 -26.03 -51.24 -10.98
C MET A 98 -25.00 -52.30 -10.59
N GLY A 99 -23.79 -52.18 -11.11
CA GLY A 99 -22.65 -53.00 -10.70
C GLY A 99 -21.90 -52.36 -9.53
N ILE A 100 -21.69 -53.13 -8.45
CA ILE A 100 -20.72 -52.76 -7.42
C ILE A 100 -19.33 -53.02 -8.03
N MET A 101 -18.63 -51.95 -8.41
CA MET A 101 -17.20 -52.04 -8.70
C MET A 101 -16.45 -51.93 -7.37
N SER A 102 -15.49 -52.83 -7.14
CA SER A 102 -14.48 -52.57 -6.11
C SER A 102 -13.64 -51.37 -6.57
N THR A 103 -13.56 -50.36 -5.71
CA THR A 103 -12.67 -49.20 -5.85
C THR A 103 -11.36 -49.38 -5.08
N ALA A 104 -11.13 -50.58 -4.51
CA ALA A 104 -9.86 -50.91 -3.87
C ALA A 104 -8.71 -50.85 -4.90
N PRO A 105 -7.59 -50.18 -4.58
CA PRO A 105 -6.48 -50.04 -5.54
C PRO A 105 -5.79 -51.38 -5.78
N GLU A 106 -5.50 -51.65 -7.06
CA GLU A 106 -4.65 -52.77 -7.48
C GLU A 106 -3.26 -52.64 -6.84
N LYS A 107 -2.74 -53.71 -6.24
CA LYS A 107 -1.47 -53.66 -5.49
C LYS A 107 -0.26 -53.23 -6.33
N PRO A 108 -0.13 -53.60 -7.63
CA PRO A 108 0.93 -53.07 -8.48
C PRO A 108 0.93 -51.54 -8.58
N ARG A 109 -0.23 -50.91 -8.78
CA ARG A 109 -0.35 -49.43 -8.80
C ARG A 109 0.01 -48.80 -7.46
N PHE A 110 -0.26 -49.50 -6.36
CA PHE A 110 0.18 -49.07 -5.04
C PHE A 110 1.70 -49.19 -4.87
N LYS A 111 2.32 -50.29 -5.33
CA LYS A 111 3.79 -50.46 -5.35
C LYS A 111 4.46 -49.37 -6.18
N GLU A 112 3.94 -49.08 -7.38
CA GLU A 112 4.40 -47.99 -8.25
C GLU A 112 4.38 -46.64 -7.50
N GLY A 113 3.23 -46.25 -6.95
CA GLY A 113 3.09 -45.03 -6.14
C GLY A 113 4.01 -45.00 -4.92
N ALA A 114 4.20 -46.13 -4.24
CA ALA A 114 5.13 -46.26 -3.12
C ALA A 114 6.59 -46.05 -3.53
N THR A 115 7.02 -46.59 -4.67
CA THR A 115 8.37 -46.38 -5.21
C THR A 115 8.60 -44.96 -5.72
N CYS A 116 7.57 -44.25 -6.16
CA CYS A 116 7.65 -42.83 -6.53
C CYS A 116 7.67 -41.89 -5.31
N ASP A 117 6.96 -42.24 -4.23
CA ASP A 117 6.82 -41.41 -3.02
C ASP A 117 8.04 -41.45 -2.08
N TYR A 118 8.89 -42.48 -2.16
CA TYR A 118 9.90 -42.79 -1.14
C TYR A 118 11.31 -43.04 -1.69
N SER A 119 12.27 -42.23 -1.24
CA SER A 119 13.69 -42.58 -1.28
C SER A 119 14.04 -43.61 -0.20
N LEU A 120 15.23 -44.22 -0.29
CA LEU A 120 15.77 -45.10 0.75
C LEU A 120 15.68 -44.47 2.14
N LEU A 121 16.19 -43.24 2.26
CA LEU A 121 16.24 -42.51 3.52
C LEU A 121 14.85 -42.22 4.10
N SER A 122 13.88 -41.81 3.26
CA SER A 122 12.52 -41.57 3.75
C SER A 122 11.76 -42.87 4.06
N ALA A 123 12.07 -43.99 3.39
CA ALA A 123 11.47 -45.29 3.68
C ALA A 123 11.98 -45.87 5.00
N VAL A 124 13.29 -45.87 5.23
CA VAL A 124 13.89 -46.32 6.50
C VAL A 124 13.41 -45.43 7.66
N ALA A 125 13.31 -44.11 7.45
CA ALA A 125 12.73 -43.19 8.42
C ALA A 125 11.23 -43.51 8.71
N GLU A 126 10.43 -43.86 7.71
CA GLU A 126 9.01 -44.18 7.93
C GLU A 126 8.77 -45.49 8.68
N LEU A 127 9.70 -46.46 8.59
CA LEU A 127 9.69 -47.64 9.46
C LEU A 127 10.21 -47.28 10.87
N LEU A 128 11.26 -46.47 10.96
CA LEU A 128 11.84 -46.03 12.22
C LEU A 128 10.87 -45.16 13.04
N ASP A 129 10.00 -44.36 12.41
CA ASP A 129 8.89 -43.67 13.07
C ASP A 129 8.00 -44.63 13.87
N ASN A 130 7.59 -45.75 13.27
CA ASN A 130 6.75 -46.75 13.94
C ASN A 130 7.50 -47.36 15.13
N SER A 131 8.77 -47.75 14.93
CA SER A 131 9.58 -48.34 15.99
C SER A 131 9.83 -47.36 17.14
N ILE A 132 10.11 -46.09 16.86
CA ILE A 132 10.22 -45.05 17.90
C ILE A 132 8.87 -44.84 18.59
N GLU A 133 7.75 -44.85 17.88
CA GLU A 133 6.43 -44.74 18.49
C GLU A 133 6.11 -45.95 19.40
N ALA A 134 6.44 -47.18 18.99
CA ALA A 134 6.27 -48.41 19.77
C ALA A 134 7.21 -48.49 20.99
N VAL A 135 8.46 -48.07 20.84
CA VAL A 135 9.48 -48.02 21.90
C VAL A 135 9.24 -46.86 22.87
N MET A 136 8.77 -45.71 22.39
CA MET A 136 8.31 -44.61 23.26
C MET A 136 7.01 -44.98 23.98
N ARG A 137 6.17 -45.85 23.40
CA ARG A 137 5.03 -46.47 24.10
C ARG A 137 5.47 -47.38 25.25
N ASN A 138 6.56 -48.14 25.10
CA ASN A 138 7.01 -49.07 26.13
C ASN A 138 7.52 -48.36 27.40
N GLY A 139 7.23 -48.97 28.55
CA GLY A 139 7.51 -48.45 29.89
C GLY A 139 8.90 -48.80 30.44
N MET A 140 9.81 -49.25 29.57
CA MET A 140 11.16 -49.69 29.96
C MET A 140 12.17 -48.55 29.97
N ASP A 141 13.19 -48.66 30.83
CA ASP A 141 14.28 -47.69 30.98
C ASP A 141 15.30 -47.74 29.82
N GLU A 142 15.45 -48.90 29.19
CA GLU A 142 16.26 -49.09 27.99
C GLU A 142 15.37 -49.25 26.75
N LYS A 143 15.67 -48.45 25.72
CA LYS A 143 14.87 -48.32 24.50
C LYS A 143 15.76 -48.53 23.28
N THR A 144 15.64 -49.70 22.64
CA THR A 144 16.54 -50.14 21.57
C THR A 144 15.81 -50.30 20.25
N ILE A 145 16.45 -49.85 19.18
CA ILE A 145 16.06 -50.13 17.80
C ILE A 145 17.31 -50.52 17.02
N VAL A 146 17.29 -51.70 16.41
CA VAL A 146 18.38 -52.22 15.57
C VAL A 146 17.91 -52.24 14.12
N ILE A 147 18.62 -51.53 13.26
CA ILE A 147 18.41 -51.52 11.81
C ILE A 147 19.56 -52.29 11.17
N CYS A 148 19.31 -53.27 10.31
CA CYS A 148 20.33 -54.02 9.60
C CYS A 148 20.11 -53.94 8.09
N PHE A 149 21.16 -53.55 7.36
CA PHE A 149 21.23 -53.60 5.91
C PHE A 149 22.13 -54.77 5.51
N ASN A 150 21.56 -55.87 5.02
CA ASN A 150 22.30 -57.04 4.60
C ASN A 150 22.35 -57.12 3.08
N VAL A 151 23.47 -56.68 2.52
CA VAL A 151 23.72 -56.54 1.08
C VAL A 151 24.05 -57.89 0.44
N ILE A 152 24.58 -58.84 1.21
CA ILE A 152 24.91 -60.20 0.76
C ILE A 152 23.63 -61.01 0.60
N ASP A 153 22.87 -61.13 1.68
CA ASP A 153 21.67 -61.97 1.73
C ASP A 153 20.44 -61.23 1.14
N LYS A 154 20.61 -59.97 0.72
CA LYS A 154 19.59 -59.04 0.19
C LYS A 154 18.36 -58.92 1.10
N THR A 155 18.62 -58.68 2.37
CA THR A 155 17.58 -58.40 3.36
C THR A 155 17.80 -57.05 4.04
N PHE A 156 16.70 -56.39 4.40
CA PHE A 156 16.70 -55.27 5.33
C PHE A 156 15.86 -55.68 6.53
N SER A 157 16.29 -55.38 7.76
CA SER A 157 15.48 -55.60 8.95
C SER A 157 15.51 -54.41 9.89
N ILE A 158 14.36 -54.09 10.50
CA ILE A 158 14.29 -53.22 11.68
C ILE A 158 13.66 -54.01 12.82
N HIS A 159 14.29 -53.99 14.00
CA HIS A 159 13.87 -54.71 15.19
C HIS A 159 13.88 -53.75 16.38
N ASP A 160 12.75 -53.61 17.08
CA ASP A 160 12.57 -52.68 18.19
C ASP A 160 12.03 -53.37 19.44
N ASN A 161 12.45 -52.91 20.63
CA ASN A 161 11.96 -53.44 21.92
C ASN A 161 10.65 -52.76 22.38
N GLY A 162 9.79 -52.40 21.43
CA GLY A 162 8.54 -51.68 21.67
C GLY A 162 7.46 -52.51 22.35
N VAL A 163 6.25 -51.94 22.45
CA VAL A 163 5.09 -52.63 23.05
C VAL A 163 4.60 -53.85 22.26
N GLY A 164 5.07 -54.03 21.02
CA GLY A 164 4.59 -55.05 20.10
C GLY A 164 3.22 -54.75 19.50
N CYS A 165 2.65 -55.74 18.80
CA CYS A 165 1.33 -55.70 18.19
C CYS A 165 0.70 -57.10 18.18
N GLU A 166 -0.56 -57.21 18.60
CA GLU A 166 -1.33 -58.47 18.62
C GLU A 166 -1.83 -58.89 17.22
N ASP A 167 -2.03 -57.91 16.33
CA ASP A 167 -2.54 -58.10 14.97
C ASP A 167 -1.57 -57.43 13.97
N PRO A 168 -0.39 -58.04 13.70
CA PRO A 168 0.59 -57.51 12.76
C PRO A 168 0.04 -57.39 11.33
N GLU A 169 -1.04 -58.10 10.99
CA GLU A 169 -1.73 -57.93 9.71
C GLU A 169 -2.27 -56.49 9.53
N ARG A 170 -2.63 -55.77 10.61
CA ARG A 170 -2.99 -54.32 10.55
C ARG A 170 -1.87 -53.44 10.02
N LEU A 171 -0.60 -53.83 10.25
CA LEU A 171 0.57 -53.14 9.72
C LEU A 171 0.75 -53.39 8.20
N LEU A 172 -0.03 -54.29 7.60
CA LEU A 172 -0.08 -54.57 6.15
C LEU A 172 -1.42 -54.14 5.51
N ARG A 173 -2.58 -54.36 6.15
CA ARG A 173 -3.93 -54.00 5.67
C ARG A 173 -4.04 -52.53 5.23
N TYR A 174 -4.16 -52.25 3.94
CA TYR A 174 -4.25 -50.89 3.42
C TYR A 174 -5.53 -50.17 3.89
N GLY A 175 -5.42 -48.89 4.24
CA GLY A 175 -6.56 -48.11 4.74
C GLY A 175 -7.05 -48.51 6.15
N SER A 176 -6.27 -49.32 6.89
CA SER A 176 -6.42 -49.50 8.34
C SER A 176 -6.67 -48.17 9.04
N GLU A 177 -7.51 -48.19 10.08
CA GLU A 177 -8.01 -47.00 10.78
C GLU A 177 -6.92 -45.95 11.06
N LYS A 178 -7.29 -44.66 10.91
CA LYS A 178 -6.39 -43.55 11.24
C LYS A 178 -5.86 -43.77 12.65
N ALA A 179 -4.54 -43.85 12.80
CA ALA A 179 -3.88 -44.06 14.08
C ALA A 179 -4.49 -43.13 15.13
N GLU A 180 -5.18 -43.73 16.11
CA GLU A 180 -5.96 -43.00 17.10
C GLU A 180 -5.11 -41.92 17.75
N VAL A 181 -5.72 -40.78 18.05
CA VAL A 181 -5.01 -39.68 18.73
C VAL A 181 -4.88 -40.07 20.20
N SER A 182 -3.93 -40.97 20.48
CA SER A 182 -3.73 -41.51 21.82
C SER A 182 -3.50 -40.42 22.84
N ASP A 183 -3.84 -40.69 24.09
CA ASP A 183 -3.82 -39.75 25.24
C ASP A 183 -2.46 -39.06 25.46
N ARG A 184 -1.40 -39.59 24.83
CA ARG A 184 -0.04 -39.05 24.80
C ARG A 184 0.08 -37.73 24.04
N TYR A 185 -0.75 -37.48 23.02
CA TYR A 185 -0.80 -36.18 22.35
C TYR A 185 -1.84 -35.26 23.01
N ASN A 186 -1.38 -34.44 23.95
CA ASN A 186 -2.22 -33.45 24.61
C ASN A 186 -2.11 -32.08 23.88
N PRO A 187 -3.14 -31.63 23.13
CA PRO A 187 -3.12 -30.34 22.43
C PRO A 187 -3.25 -29.13 23.38
N LYS A 188 -3.48 -29.32 24.68
CA LYS A 188 -3.38 -28.28 25.72
C LYS A 188 -1.96 -28.13 26.27
N CYS A 189 -1.03 -29.04 25.93
CA CYS A 189 0.36 -28.98 26.41
C CYS A 189 1.10 -27.77 25.82
N LYS A 190 1.43 -26.77 26.65
CA LYS A 190 2.21 -25.59 26.24
C LYS A 190 3.72 -25.73 26.41
N THR A 191 4.23 -26.90 26.82
CA THR A 191 5.67 -27.15 26.99
C THR A 191 6.29 -27.83 25.77
N PHE A 192 7.61 -27.75 25.65
CA PHE A 192 8.33 -28.31 24.50
C PHE A 192 8.15 -29.83 24.34
N ASP A 193 7.81 -30.54 25.42
CA ASP A 193 7.46 -31.97 25.45
C ASP A 193 6.32 -32.33 24.46
N ARG A 194 5.49 -31.35 24.06
CA ARG A 194 4.46 -31.46 23.00
C ARG A 194 5.03 -32.02 21.68
N TYR A 195 6.27 -31.67 21.35
CA TYR A 195 6.94 -32.07 20.11
C TYR A 195 7.79 -33.33 20.26
N THR A 196 7.88 -33.93 21.44
CA THR A 196 8.85 -35.02 21.73
C THR A 196 8.18 -36.29 22.26
N CYS A 197 6.87 -36.44 22.03
CA CYS A 197 6.09 -37.60 22.51
C CYS A 197 6.14 -38.84 21.59
N GLY A 198 6.80 -38.75 20.43
CA GLY A 198 6.98 -39.87 19.48
C GLY A 198 5.74 -40.25 18.67
N MET A 199 4.72 -39.38 18.59
CA MET A 199 3.43 -39.65 17.94
C MET A 199 3.42 -39.29 16.44
N PHE A 200 4.18 -40.03 15.63
CA PHE A 200 4.32 -39.74 14.20
C PHE A 200 3.21 -40.33 13.33
N SER A 201 2.61 -41.45 13.74
CA SER A 201 1.62 -42.19 12.95
C SER A 201 0.38 -41.34 12.66
N ARG A 202 0.03 -41.13 11.38
CA ARG A 202 -1.12 -40.29 10.98
C ARG A 202 -2.00 -40.92 9.88
N TYR A 203 -1.38 -41.41 8.81
CA TYR A 203 -2.11 -41.79 7.58
C TYR A 203 -2.41 -43.29 7.42
N GLY A 204 -1.87 -44.17 8.28
CA GLY A 204 -2.10 -45.63 8.21
C GLY A 204 -1.45 -46.36 7.02
N VAL A 205 -0.70 -45.65 6.17
CA VAL A 205 -0.14 -46.16 4.89
C VAL A 205 1.39 -46.16 4.80
N GLY A 206 2.09 -45.49 5.72
CA GLY A 206 3.52 -45.19 5.61
C GLY A 206 4.41 -46.42 5.50
N SER A 207 4.37 -47.28 6.52
CA SER A 207 5.16 -48.51 6.64
C SER A 207 4.96 -49.46 5.44
N LYS A 208 3.74 -49.49 4.89
CA LYS A 208 3.33 -50.31 3.73
C LYS A 208 4.00 -49.80 2.45
N LYS A 209 4.02 -48.47 2.24
CA LYS A 209 4.76 -47.84 1.13
C LYS A 209 6.28 -48.01 1.31
N ALA A 210 6.79 -47.79 2.52
CA ALA A 210 8.21 -47.95 2.82
C ALA A 210 8.70 -49.39 2.55
N GLY A 211 7.95 -50.40 3.01
CA GLY A 211 8.28 -51.81 2.82
C GLY A 211 8.45 -52.20 1.35
N HIS A 212 7.45 -51.91 0.52
CA HIS A 212 7.52 -52.19 -0.93
C HIS A 212 8.47 -51.24 -1.69
N SER A 213 8.83 -50.08 -1.14
CA SER A 213 9.91 -49.25 -1.70
C SER A 213 11.27 -49.93 -1.48
N LEU A 214 11.52 -50.49 -0.29
CA LEU A 214 12.78 -51.14 0.08
C LEU A 214 12.97 -52.53 -0.58
N GLY A 215 11.95 -53.37 -0.64
CA GLY A 215 12.05 -54.74 -1.17
C GLY A 215 10.73 -55.29 -1.74
N ILE A 216 10.56 -56.61 -1.74
CA ILE A 216 9.40 -57.28 -2.37
C ILE A 216 8.53 -57.97 -1.32
N ILE A 217 9.14 -58.85 -0.51
CA ILE A 217 8.48 -59.60 0.55
C ILE A 217 8.63 -58.81 1.85
N ILE A 218 7.55 -58.70 2.62
CA ILE A 218 7.57 -58.04 3.94
C ILE A 218 7.13 -59.06 4.98
N ASN A 219 7.99 -59.37 5.95
CA ASN A 219 7.65 -60.22 7.09
C ASN A 219 7.63 -59.38 8.36
N ILE A 220 6.50 -59.38 9.07
CA ILE A 220 6.36 -58.66 10.35
C ILE A 220 6.14 -59.70 11.44
N ALA A 221 7.07 -59.81 12.38
CA ALA A 221 6.94 -60.64 13.58
C ALA A 221 6.86 -59.74 14.81
N SER A 222 5.88 -59.96 15.70
CA SER A 222 5.70 -59.12 16.88
C SER A 222 5.16 -59.88 18.08
N LYS A 223 5.55 -59.42 19.26
CA LYS A 223 5.23 -60.00 20.56
C LYS A 223 4.86 -58.91 21.54
N VAL A 224 3.67 -58.98 22.13
CA VAL A 224 3.27 -58.09 23.22
C VAL A 224 3.76 -58.60 24.57
N LYS A 225 3.93 -57.70 25.54
CA LYS A 225 4.51 -58.04 26.85
C LYS A 225 3.60 -59.00 27.62
N GLY A 226 4.16 -60.13 28.08
CA GLY A 226 3.41 -61.17 28.78
C GLY A 226 2.69 -62.17 27.87
N SER A 227 2.78 -62.02 26.54
CA SER A 227 2.37 -63.08 25.61
C SER A 227 3.46 -64.15 25.49
N SER A 228 3.08 -65.42 25.43
CA SER A 228 3.92 -66.54 24.97
C SER A 228 3.81 -66.79 23.46
N LEU A 229 2.96 -66.02 22.75
CA LEU A 229 2.82 -66.05 21.29
C LEU A 229 3.58 -64.91 20.62
N ILE A 230 4.35 -65.26 19.59
CA ILE A 230 4.82 -64.34 18.55
C ILE A 230 3.81 -64.42 17.41
N HIS A 231 3.05 -63.36 17.19
CA HIS A 231 2.19 -63.23 16.01
C HIS A 231 3.06 -62.74 14.85
N SER A 232 2.96 -63.38 13.70
CA SER A 232 3.72 -63.02 12.51
C SER A 232 2.84 -62.97 11.28
N THR A 233 3.14 -62.06 10.35
CA THR A 233 2.45 -61.98 9.05
C THR A 233 3.48 -61.73 7.95
N THR A 234 3.49 -62.58 6.91
CA THR A 234 4.28 -62.34 5.70
C THR A 234 3.39 -61.91 4.53
N ASP A 235 3.73 -60.79 3.92
CA ASP A 235 3.20 -60.38 2.61
C ASP A 235 4.16 -60.85 1.49
N ARG A 236 3.66 -61.71 0.60
CA ARG A 236 4.43 -62.34 -0.49
C ARG A 236 3.89 -62.07 -1.89
N ASP A 237 2.58 -61.86 -2.04
CA ASP A 237 1.93 -61.75 -3.35
C ASP A 237 2.21 -60.37 -3.98
N GLU A 238 2.68 -60.32 -5.22
CA GLU A 238 2.96 -59.06 -5.89
C GLU A 238 1.71 -58.35 -6.43
N GLU A 239 0.67 -59.11 -6.79
CA GLU A 239 -0.55 -58.62 -7.44
C GLU A 239 -1.69 -58.39 -6.43
N LYS A 240 -1.74 -59.18 -5.34
CA LYS A 240 -2.88 -59.25 -4.42
C LYS A 240 -2.56 -58.79 -3.00
N TRP A 241 -3.58 -58.24 -2.35
CA TRP A 241 -3.59 -57.92 -0.92
C TRP A 241 -3.90 -59.16 -0.07
N GLU A 242 -3.15 -60.24 -0.29
CA GLU A 242 -3.22 -61.49 0.48
C GLU A 242 -1.92 -61.64 1.27
N ALA A 243 -2.04 -61.80 2.60
CA ALA A 243 -0.91 -61.93 3.51
C ALA A 243 -1.11 -63.17 4.41
N GLU A 244 -0.02 -63.88 4.69
CA GLU A 244 -0.02 -65.15 5.41
C GLU A 244 0.32 -64.90 6.89
N SER A 245 -0.68 -64.94 7.76
CA SER A 245 -0.51 -64.83 9.21
C SER A 245 -0.27 -66.20 9.87
N PHE A 246 0.68 -66.26 10.79
CA PHE A 246 1.04 -67.45 11.57
C PHE A 246 1.42 -67.07 13.01
N GLU A 247 1.30 -68.02 13.92
CA GLU A 247 1.62 -67.84 15.34
C GLU A 247 2.68 -68.84 15.76
N GLN A 248 3.71 -68.37 16.46
CA GLN A 248 4.76 -69.20 17.04
C GLN A 248 4.65 -69.14 18.57
N TYR A 249 4.50 -70.29 19.20
CA TYR A 249 4.63 -70.44 20.65
C TYR A 249 6.11 -70.36 21.04
N ILE A 250 6.41 -69.67 22.14
CA ILE A 250 7.71 -69.70 22.81
C ILE A 250 7.56 -70.64 24.01
N ASP A 251 8.58 -71.47 24.26
CA ASP A 251 8.66 -72.28 25.48
C ASP A 251 8.57 -71.40 26.76
N ASP A 252 8.27 -72.01 27.92
CA ASP A 252 8.02 -71.33 29.20
C ASP A 252 9.29 -70.72 29.85
N ASP A 253 10.00 -69.85 29.11
CA ASP A 253 11.08 -69.00 29.58
C ASP A 253 10.50 -67.63 30.00
N ASP A 254 10.45 -67.39 31.32
CA ASP A 254 9.98 -66.13 31.92
C ASP A 254 10.69 -64.90 31.34
N ASP A 255 11.99 -64.98 31.00
CA ASP A 255 12.73 -63.86 30.45
C ASP A 255 12.24 -63.51 29.03
N GLU A 256 11.94 -64.50 28.19
CA GLU A 256 11.31 -64.25 26.87
C GLU A 256 9.85 -63.82 27.00
N ILE A 257 9.06 -64.43 27.88
CA ILE A 257 7.66 -64.02 28.13
C ILE A 257 7.59 -62.55 28.60
N SER A 258 8.55 -62.10 29.42
CA SER A 258 8.62 -60.71 29.91
C SER A 258 8.91 -59.65 28.82
N LYS A 259 9.50 -60.05 27.69
CA LYS A 259 9.91 -59.17 26.57
C LYS A 259 8.73 -58.83 25.66
N SER A 260 8.85 -57.69 24.98
CA SER A 260 7.97 -57.27 23.89
C SER A 260 8.79 -56.62 22.79
N TYR A 261 8.41 -56.84 21.54
CA TYR A 261 9.14 -56.35 20.38
C TYR A 261 8.30 -56.31 19.10
N CYS A 262 8.78 -55.55 18.12
CA CYS A 262 8.35 -55.64 16.73
C CYS A 262 9.58 -55.79 15.82
N LYS A 263 9.53 -56.73 14.87
CA LYS A 263 10.57 -56.99 13.88
C LYS A 263 9.94 -56.99 12.49
N ILE A 264 10.41 -56.10 11.63
CA ILE A 264 10.03 -56.03 10.21
C ILE A 264 11.25 -56.43 9.40
N ASP A 265 11.21 -57.63 8.81
CA ASP A 265 12.16 -58.08 7.80
C ASP A 265 11.60 -57.80 6.40
N ILE A 266 12.49 -57.48 5.47
CA ILE A 266 12.17 -57.19 4.08
C ILE A 266 13.16 -57.95 3.21
N ASP A 267 12.69 -59.01 2.55
CA ASP A 267 13.51 -59.81 1.65
C ASP A 267 13.49 -59.24 0.23
N GLN A 268 14.54 -59.58 -0.53
CA GLN A 268 14.84 -59.00 -1.84
C GLN A 268 14.99 -57.47 -1.76
N PHE A 269 15.67 -57.01 -0.70
CA PHE A 269 16.06 -55.62 -0.50
C PHE A 269 16.85 -55.11 -1.72
N LYS A 270 16.44 -53.95 -2.23
CA LYS A 270 16.99 -53.31 -3.43
C LYS A 270 18.32 -52.64 -3.09
N THR A 271 19.38 -53.43 -2.98
CA THR A 271 20.72 -52.97 -2.55
C THR A 271 21.30 -51.82 -3.38
N SER A 272 20.88 -51.66 -4.64
CA SER A 272 21.20 -50.51 -5.50
C SER A 272 20.76 -49.16 -4.93
N LEU A 273 19.82 -49.13 -3.97
CA LEU A 273 19.42 -47.94 -3.25
C LEU A 273 20.55 -47.34 -2.38
N LEU A 274 21.56 -48.13 -2.01
CA LEU A 274 22.75 -47.68 -1.27
C LEU A 274 23.86 -47.13 -2.19
N THR A 275 23.71 -47.20 -3.51
CA THR A 275 24.74 -46.78 -4.48
C THR A 275 24.23 -45.63 -5.35
N THR A 276 24.43 -44.39 -4.90
CA THR A 276 23.90 -43.16 -5.53
C THR A 276 24.69 -42.69 -6.75
N GLY A 277 24.37 -43.25 -7.93
CA GLY A 277 24.54 -42.61 -9.25
C GLY A 277 25.97 -42.29 -9.74
N GLY A 278 26.98 -42.49 -8.90
CA GLY A 278 28.40 -42.31 -9.18
C GLY A 278 29.24 -43.31 -8.38
N SER A 279 30.55 -43.11 -8.32
CA SER A 279 31.51 -44.08 -7.77
C SER A 279 31.55 -44.18 -6.23
N SER A 280 30.46 -43.81 -5.53
CA SER A 280 30.32 -43.97 -4.07
C SER A 280 30.18 -45.45 -3.71
N SER A 281 30.94 -45.91 -2.70
CA SER A 281 30.83 -47.30 -2.23
C SER A 281 29.55 -47.53 -1.42
N THR A 282 29.12 -48.80 -1.31
CA THR A 282 27.97 -49.20 -0.48
C THR A 282 28.15 -48.80 0.99
N LEU A 283 29.38 -48.82 1.50
CA LEU A 283 29.72 -48.35 2.84
C LEU A 283 29.46 -46.84 2.95
N GLN A 284 29.96 -46.03 2.02
CA GLN A 284 29.76 -44.57 2.02
C GLN A 284 28.26 -44.22 1.96
N GLY A 285 27.49 -44.87 1.06
CA GLY A 285 26.05 -44.63 0.98
C GLY A 285 25.30 -45.00 2.26
N TRP A 286 25.74 -46.05 2.95
CA TRP A 286 25.22 -46.40 4.28
C TRP A 286 25.64 -45.39 5.36
N GLU A 287 26.89 -44.92 5.38
CA GLU A 287 27.35 -43.87 6.31
C GLU A 287 26.57 -42.56 6.12
N GLU A 288 26.28 -42.19 4.87
CA GLU A 288 25.45 -41.03 4.56
C GLU A 288 23.99 -41.23 4.99
N VAL A 289 23.42 -42.43 4.85
CA VAL A 289 22.09 -42.78 5.41
C VAL A 289 22.10 -42.71 6.95
N VAL A 290 23.11 -43.28 7.61
CA VAL A 290 23.29 -43.25 9.07
C VAL A 290 23.34 -41.81 9.60
N ASN A 291 24.18 -40.96 9.00
CA ASN A 291 24.30 -39.56 9.42
C ASN A 291 23.02 -38.76 9.18
N ASN A 292 22.29 -39.06 8.10
CA ASN A 292 21.00 -38.43 7.85
C ASN A 292 19.90 -38.92 8.81
N LEU A 293 19.85 -40.21 9.17
CA LEU A 293 18.95 -40.70 10.23
C LEU A 293 19.26 -40.05 11.59
N GLY A 294 20.55 -39.91 11.94
CA GLY A 294 21.00 -39.19 13.13
C GLY A 294 20.57 -37.71 13.15
N MET A 295 20.47 -37.08 11.98
CA MET A 295 19.91 -35.73 11.83
C MET A 295 18.37 -35.71 11.89
N ILE A 296 17.67 -36.67 11.26
CA ILE A 296 16.20 -36.72 11.25
C ILE A 296 15.63 -36.87 12.67
N TYR A 297 16.24 -37.77 13.45
CA TYR A 297 15.79 -38.11 14.81
C TYR A 297 16.62 -37.44 15.90
N PHE A 298 17.41 -36.42 15.55
CA PHE A 298 18.29 -35.67 16.45
C PHE A 298 17.63 -35.30 17.78
N MET A 299 16.35 -34.90 17.74
CA MET A 299 15.57 -34.54 18.92
C MET A 299 15.53 -35.66 19.98
N PHE A 300 15.42 -36.92 19.56
CA PHE A 300 15.29 -38.08 20.44
C PHE A 300 16.63 -38.74 20.82
N LEU A 301 17.70 -38.40 20.11
CA LEU A 301 19.03 -39.02 20.23
C LEU A 301 19.96 -38.25 21.18
N GLY A 302 20.95 -38.95 21.76
CA GLY A 302 22.12 -38.33 22.41
C GLY A 302 22.64 -39.07 23.64
N ASP A 303 23.93 -39.46 23.63
CA ASP A 303 24.58 -40.32 24.64
C ASP A 303 24.36 -39.89 26.10
N LYS A 304 24.51 -38.59 26.40
CA LYS A 304 24.38 -38.04 27.76
C LYS A 304 23.00 -37.45 28.03
N MET A 305 22.32 -36.96 26.99
CA MET A 305 21.19 -36.03 27.08
C MET A 305 20.51 -35.93 25.69
N PRO A 306 19.18 -36.09 25.58
CA PRO A 306 18.48 -36.01 24.30
C PRO A 306 18.62 -34.64 23.60
N GLY A 307 18.70 -34.64 22.27
CA GLY A 307 18.86 -33.44 21.45
C GLY A 307 17.77 -32.40 21.67
N TYR A 308 16.53 -32.79 22.00
CA TYR A 308 15.47 -31.84 22.33
C TYR A 308 15.81 -30.99 23.56
N HIS A 309 16.49 -31.56 24.56
CA HIS A 309 16.90 -30.84 25.76
C HIS A 309 18.20 -30.06 25.54
N PHE A 310 19.07 -30.51 24.61
CA PHE A 310 20.19 -29.70 24.13
C PHE A 310 19.71 -28.45 23.39
N VAL A 311 18.76 -28.59 22.46
CA VAL A 311 18.05 -27.48 21.79
C VAL A 311 17.43 -26.54 22.81
N ALA A 312 16.62 -27.05 23.74
CA ALA A 312 15.96 -26.23 24.75
C ALA A 312 16.96 -25.46 25.61
N ARG A 313 18.06 -26.10 26.05
CA ARG A 313 19.12 -25.45 26.83
C ARG A 313 19.89 -24.38 26.03
N LYS A 314 20.18 -24.63 24.75
CA LYS A 314 20.88 -23.68 23.87
C LYS A 314 20.01 -22.47 23.55
N ILE A 315 18.73 -22.68 23.24
CA ILE A 315 17.74 -21.60 23.05
C ILE A 315 17.59 -20.80 24.34
N LEU A 316 17.47 -21.43 25.52
CA LEU A 316 17.37 -20.70 26.79
C LEU A 316 18.60 -19.83 27.07
N LYS A 317 19.82 -20.36 26.90
CA LYS A 317 21.08 -19.60 27.01
C LYS A 317 21.03 -18.33 26.13
N LEU A 318 20.80 -18.50 24.83
CA LEU A 318 20.82 -17.40 23.87
C LEU A 318 19.66 -16.41 24.04
N LEU A 319 18.49 -16.85 24.50
CA LEU A 319 17.39 -15.94 24.85
C LEU A 319 17.69 -15.16 26.12
N ASP A 320 18.37 -15.72 27.12
CA ASP A 320 18.74 -14.99 28.33
C ASP A 320 19.86 -13.96 28.05
N ASP A 321 20.84 -14.27 27.17
CA ASP A 321 21.97 -13.39 26.78
C ASP A 321 21.70 -12.40 25.60
N THR A 322 20.49 -12.45 25.01
CA THR A 322 20.14 -11.77 23.74
C THR A 322 20.37 -10.25 23.73
N CYS A 323 20.78 -9.70 22.57
CA CYS A 323 20.92 -8.26 22.32
C CYS A 323 19.63 -7.45 22.59
N VAL A 324 18.46 -8.09 22.65
CA VAL A 324 17.15 -7.48 22.90
C VAL A 324 16.91 -7.29 24.41
N HIS A 325 17.78 -6.50 25.06
CA HIS A 325 17.61 -6.04 26.45
C HIS A 325 16.99 -4.63 26.50
N ARG A 326 16.15 -4.37 27.53
CA ARG A 326 15.46 -3.08 27.71
C ARG A 326 16.39 -1.87 27.72
N GLU A 327 17.58 -1.97 28.28
CA GLU A 327 18.54 -0.86 28.34
C GLU A 327 19.08 -0.47 26.95
N GLY A 328 19.40 -1.45 26.11
CA GLY A 328 19.78 -1.22 24.71
C GLY A 328 18.61 -0.65 23.89
N LEU A 329 17.40 -1.11 24.18
CA LEU A 329 16.18 -0.65 23.51
C LEU A 329 15.75 0.76 23.96
N ASN A 330 16.02 1.17 25.19
CA ASN A 330 15.77 2.54 25.67
C ASN A 330 16.56 3.60 24.88
N LYS A 331 17.72 3.24 24.32
CA LYS A 331 18.48 4.11 23.39
C LYS A 331 17.84 4.20 22.00
N ILE A 332 16.98 3.25 21.63
CA ILE A 332 16.39 3.15 20.28
C ILE A 332 14.97 3.77 20.33
N ARG A 333 14.92 5.05 19.97
CA ARG A 333 13.75 5.96 19.90
C ARG A 333 12.37 5.29 20.00
N MET A 334 11.56 5.79 20.94
CA MET A 334 10.15 5.49 21.33
C MET A 334 9.15 4.85 20.34
N ASN A 335 9.40 4.85 19.04
CA ASN A 335 8.47 4.39 18.01
C ASN A 335 8.51 2.86 17.76
N THR A 336 9.57 2.15 18.16
CA THR A 336 9.72 0.69 17.93
C THR A 336 9.05 -0.19 19.00
N LYS A 337 8.08 0.37 19.74
CA LYS A 337 7.38 -0.32 20.83
C LYS A 337 6.62 -1.59 20.40
N PRO A 338 5.90 -1.67 19.26
CA PRO A 338 5.16 -2.88 18.92
C PRO A 338 6.07 -4.04 18.49
N GLU A 339 7.17 -3.75 17.77
CA GLU A 339 8.19 -4.75 17.42
C GLU A 339 8.87 -5.32 18.66
N VAL A 340 9.31 -4.45 19.57
CA VAL A 340 9.93 -4.83 20.84
C VAL A 340 8.97 -5.67 21.68
N LYS A 341 7.70 -5.25 21.80
CA LYS A 341 6.71 -6.02 22.55
C LYS A 341 6.49 -7.41 21.95
N ARG A 342 6.42 -7.55 20.62
CA ARG A 342 6.31 -8.87 19.97
C ARG A 342 7.48 -9.77 20.33
N MET A 343 8.72 -9.25 20.33
CA MET A 343 9.90 -10.02 20.74
C MET A 343 9.88 -10.37 22.24
N GLU A 344 9.52 -9.45 23.14
CA GLU A 344 9.41 -9.73 24.58
C GLU A 344 8.32 -10.78 24.88
N ASP A 345 7.17 -10.71 24.21
CA ASP A 345 6.05 -11.66 24.37
C ASP A 345 6.42 -13.05 23.83
N ASP A 346 6.98 -13.16 22.62
CA ASP A 346 7.39 -14.45 22.04
C ASP A 346 8.59 -15.06 22.79
N LYS A 347 9.57 -14.24 23.21
CA LYS A 347 10.67 -14.67 24.11
C LYS A 347 10.10 -15.28 25.38
N ARG A 348 9.17 -14.59 26.06
CA ARG A 348 8.59 -15.07 27.33
C ARG A 348 7.91 -16.43 27.15
N LYS A 349 7.04 -16.57 26.14
CA LYS A 349 6.32 -17.83 25.87
C LYS A 349 7.28 -18.98 25.49
N LEU A 350 8.27 -18.70 24.62
CA LEU A 350 9.28 -19.68 24.23
C LEU A 350 10.14 -20.12 25.43
N GLN A 351 10.56 -19.19 26.29
CA GLN A 351 11.28 -19.51 27.52
C GLN A 351 10.43 -20.33 28.50
N GLU A 352 9.14 -20.01 28.67
CA GLU A 352 8.21 -20.75 29.53
C GLU A 352 8.07 -22.21 29.06
N ALA A 353 7.82 -22.42 27.77
CA ALA A 353 7.66 -23.74 27.17
C ALA A 353 8.95 -24.59 27.26
N MET A 354 10.12 -23.97 27.04
CA MET A 354 11.43 -24.62 27.11
C MET A 354 11.83 -24.94 28.56
N ARG A 355 11.59 -24.04 29.51
CA ARG A 355 11.75 -24.30 30.96
C ARG A 355 10.75 -25.34 31.48
N GLY A 356 9.65 -25.55 30.76
CA GLY A 356 8.70 -26.64 30.97
C GLY A 356 9.23 -28.03 30.61
N CYS A 357 10.35 -28.16 29.89
CA CYS A 357 10.93 -29.42 29.41
C CYS A 357 11.66 -30.21 30.52
N LYS A 358 10.96 -30.47 31.63
CA LYS A 358 11.52 -31.12 32.83
C LYS A 358 11.70 -32.63 32.68
N ARG A 359 10.98 -33.26 31.74
CA ARG A 359 11.01 -34.73 31.52
C ARG A 359 12.38 -35.26 31.07
N ALA A 360 13.26 -34.42 30.53
CA ALA A 360 14.58 -34.81 30.05
C ALA A 360 15.47 -35.55 31.08
N LYS A 361 15.27 -35.33 32.38
CA LYS A 361 16.02 -36.05 33.44
C LYS A 361 15.55 -37.49 33.68
N THR A 362 14.35 -37.83 33.20
CA THR A 362 13.67 -39.11 33.47
C THR A 362 13.12 -39.75 32.18
N SER A 363 13.58 -39.30 31.02
CA SER A 363 13.21 -39.90 29.73
C SER A 363 14.16 -41.07 29.44
N PRO A 364 13.64 -42.30 29.27
CA PRO A 364 14.44 -43.47 28.90
C PRO A 364 15.27 -43.22 27.64
N ARG A 365 16.51 -43.71 27.61
CA ARG A 365 17.44 -43.43 26.51
C ARG A 365 17.12 -44.27 25.28
N LEU A 366 16.81 -43.60 24.18
CA LEU A 366 16.64 -44.22 22.87
C LEU A 366 18.02 -44.46 22.23
N ASN A 367 18.44 -45.72 22.20
CA ASN A 367 19.60 -46.20 21.46
C ASN A 367 19.12 -46.77 20.12
N ILE A 368 19.62 -46.21 19.02
CA ILE A 368 19.37 -46.74 17.67
C ILE A 368 20.71 -47.16 17.09
N SER A 369 20.89 -48.44 16.81
CA SER A 369 22.06 -48.94 16.09
C SER A 369 21.70 -49.33 14.65
N CYS A 370 22.57 -48.95 13.73
CA CYS A 370 22.54 -49.37 12.34
C CYS A 370 23.70 -50.35 12.11
N LYS A 371 23.43 -51.47 11.47
CA LYS A 371 24.40 -52.47 11.02
C LYS A 371 24.41 -52.53 9.49
N LEU A 372 25.58 -52.73 8.90
CA LEU A 372 25.78 -53.03 7.48
C LEU A 372 26.55 -54.34 7.36
N ILE A 373 25.97 -55.31 6.66
CA ILE A 373 26.61 -56.57 6.29
C ILE A 373 26.82 -56.54 4.78
N TYR A 374 28.07 -56.54 4.32
CA TYR A 374 28.41 -56.32 2.91
C TYR A 374 29.68 -57.08 2.49
N PRO A 375 29.86 -57.39 1.19
CA PRO A 375 31.11 -57.92 0.69
C PRO A 375 32.13 -56.79 0.49
N ASP A 376 33.35 -56.98 0.98
CA ASP A 376 34.47 -56.06 0.70
C ASP A 376 35.05 -56.23 -0.71
N ALA A 377 36.13 -55.51 -1.01
CA ALA A 377 36.82 -55.57 -2.30
C ALA A 377 37.45 -56.95 -2.64
N THR A 378 37.54 -57.86 -1.67
CA THR A 378 37.95 -59.26 -1.86
C THR A 378 36.77 -60.24 -1.92
N GLY A 379 35.55 -59.76 -1.69
CA GLY A 379 34.33 -60.56 -1.60
C GLY A 379 34.08 -61.17 -0.21
N LEU A 380 34.90 -60.85 0.79
CA LEU A 380 34.70 -61.35 2.16
C LEU A 380 33.58 -60.57 2.87
N ARG A 381 32.82 -61.27 3.72
CA ARG A 381 31.73 -60.71 4.52
C ARG A 381 32.29 -59.83 5.64
N GLN A 382 32.06 -58.53 5.53
CA GLN A 382 32.30 -57.55 6.59
C GLN A 382 30.99 -57.20 7.30
N GLU A 383 31.07 -56.89 8.59
CA GLU A 383 30.00 -56.25 9.37
C GLU A 383 30.51 -54.96 10.00
N VAL A 384 29.74 -53.87 9.86
CA VAL A 384 30.03 -52.55 10.45
C VAL A 384 28.80 -52.08 11.21
N GLU A 385 28.98 -51.52 12.41
CA GLU A 385 27.89 -51.00 13.24
C GLU A 385 28.15 -49.56 13.69
N ALA A 386 27.12 -48.71 13.61
CA ALA A 386 27.14 -47.33 14.07
C ALA A 386 25.88 -47.02 14.88
N SER A 387 26.03 -46.35 16.03
CA SER A 387 24.90 -45.85 16.81
C SER A 387 24.57 -44.41 16.42
N LEU A 388 23.28 -44.12 16.17
CA LEU A 388 22.84 -42.80 15.71
C LEU A 388 23.09 -41.70 16.75
N SER A 389 23.18 -42.03 18.04
CA SER A 389 23.49 -41.05 19.10
C SER A 389 24.94 -40.54 19.07
N LYS A 390 25.82 -41.24 18.34
CA LYS A 390 27.24 -40.89 18.12
C LYS A 390 27.49 -40.26 16.75
N SER A 391 26.47 -40.16 15.89
CA SER A 391 26.56 -39.49 14.60
C SER A 391 26.86 -38.01 14.77
N ILE A 392 27.85 -37.51 14.04
CA ILE A 392 28.16 -36.07 13.96
C ILE A 392 27.20 -35.43 12.96
N SER A 393 25.94 -35.26 13.38
CA SER A 393 24.98 -34.46 12.60
C SER A 393 25.40 -32.98 12.62
N CYS A 394 25.17 -32.28 11.51
CA CYS A 394 25.44 -30.84 11.37
C CYS A 394 24.63 -29.99 12.38
N LEU A 395 23.55 -30.51 12.94
CA LEU A 395 22.79 -29.89 14.02
C LEU A 395 23.63 -29.70 15.29
N ASN A 396 24.58 -30.59 15.59
CA ASN A 396 25.52 -30.40 16.70
C ASN A 396 26.37 -29.13 16.52
N THR A 397 26.88 -28.91 15.30
CA THR A 397 27.74 -27.78 14.97
C THR A 397 26.96 -26.48 14.77
N LEU A 398 25.75 -26.56 14.21
CA LEU A 398 24.79 -25.45 14.15
C LEU A 398 24.42 -24.95 15.55
N LEU A 399 24.12 -25.87 16.48
CA LEU A 399 23.75 -25.55 17.86
C LEU A 399 24.99 -25.39 18.78
N SER A 400 26.18 -25.27 18.20
CA SER A 400 27.41 -24.95 18.93
C SER A 400 27.44 -23.48 19.39
N ASP A 401 28.48 -23.10 20.14
CA ASP A 401 28.70 -21.72 20.57
C ASP A 401 29.21 -20.77 19.47
N ALA A 402 29.20 -21.19 18.19
CA ALA A 402 29.22 -20.27 17.04
C ALA A 402 27.94 -19.43 16.93
N ALA A 403 26.78 -19.97 17.33
CA ALA A 403 25.54 -19.21 17.44
C ALA A 403 25.56 -18.33 18.69
N VAL A 404 25.52 -17.00 18.52
CA VAL A 404 25.71 -15.99 19.58
C VAL A 404 24.43 -15.31 20.09
N ASP A 405 23.33 -15.42 19.34
CA ASP A 405 22.01 -14.87 19.70
C ASP A 405 20.90 -15.71 19.05
N CYS A 406 19.65 -15.55 19.48
CA CYS A 406 18.52 -16.11 18.74
C CYS A 406 17.22 -15.29 18.82
N PHE A 407 16.54 -15.15 17.68
CA PHE A 407 15.20 -14.59 17.58
C PHE A 407 14.15 -15.63 17.98
N PRO A 408 13.22 -15.34 18.90
CA PRO A 408 12.16 -16.27 19.28
C PRO A 408 11.04 -16.31 18.23
N ILE A 409 10.50 -17.51 17.97
CA ILE A 409 9.21 -17.69 17.28
C ILE A 409 8.25 -18.37 18.25
N HIS A 410 7.10 -17.75 18.53
CA HIS A 410 5.99 -18.44 19.21
C HIS A 410 4.65 -18.05 18.60
N ILE A 411 4.00 -19.01 17.94
CA ILE A 411 2.74 -18.79 17.23
C ILE A 411 1.70 -19.81 17.72
N GLU A 412 0.68 -19.31 18.41
CA GLU A 412 -0.54 -20.05 18.72
C GLU A 412 -1.51 -19.87 17.54
N LEU A 413 -2.13 -20.98 17.10
CA LEU A 413 -3.01 -21.06 15.93
C LEU A 413 -4.39 -21.56 16.36
N GLU A 414 -5.45 -20.91 15.89
CA GLU A 414 -6.80 -21.12 16.38
C GLU A 414 -7.63 -21.99 15.43
N LYS A 415 -8.44 -22.90 15.98
CA LYS A 415 -9.34 -23.73 15.18
C LYS A 415 -10.56 -22.89 14.80
N GLY A 416 -10.69 -22.51 13.52
CA GLY A 416 -11.74 -21.61 13.07
C GLY A 416 -13.16 -22.14 13.34
N ASN A 417 -13.90 -21.46 14.23
CA ASN A 417 -15.34 -21.53 14.53
C ASN A 417 -16.08 -22.88 14.66
N VAL A 418 -15.41 -24.04 14.57
CA VAL A 418 -16.01 -25.36 14.79
C VAL A 418 -15.91 -25.75 16.26
N ASP A 419 -17.05 -26.03 16.89
CA ASP A 419 -17.24 -26.07 18.34
C ASP A 419 -16.18 -26.81 19.17
N GLN A 420 -15.65 -26.07 20.15
CA GLN A 420 -15.19 -26.51 21.48
C GLN A 420 -14.21 -27.70 21.61
N GLN A 421 -13.55 -28.15 20.54
CA GLN A 421 -12.38 -29.03 20.71
C GLN A 421 -11.19 -28.26 21.29
N GLU A 422 -10.99 -28.41 22.60
CA GLU A 422 -10.04 -27.66 23.43
C GLU A 422 -8.56 -27.93 23.10
N GLY A 423 -8.01 -27.18 22.14
CA GLY A 423 -6.56 -27.09 21.95
C GLY A 423 -6.17 -26.67 20.54
N GLY A 424 -5.76 -25.41 20.39
CA GLY A 424 -5.15 -24.90 19.16
C GLY A 424 -3.80 -25.57 18.86
N SER A 425 -3.35 -25.46 17.61
CA SER A 425 -1.98 -25.84 17.22
C SER A 425 -0.99 -24.78 17.71
N ILE A 426 0.23 -25.19 18.05
CA ILE A 426 1.32 -24.28 18.40
C ILE A 426 2.53 -24.58 17.52
N ALA A 427 3.03 -23.55 16.84
CA ALA A 427 4.31 -23.55 16.15
C ALA A 427 5.33 -22.73 16.96
N MET A 428 6.47 -23.34 17.26
CA MET A 428 7.51 -22.73 18.11
C MET A 428 8.88 -22.87 17.45
N GLY A 429 9.78 -21.92 17.63
CA GLY A 429 11.08 -22.01 16.97
C GLY A 429 12.06 -20.93 17.40
N ALA A 430 13.24 -20.96 16.80
CA ALA A 430 14.23 -19.91 16.97
C ALA A 430 15.01 -19.71 15.66
N LEU A 431 15.42 -18.47 15.37
CA LEU A 431 16.45 -18.19 14.37
C LEU A 431 17.75 -17.83 15.08
N PHE A 432 18.80 -18.58 14.84
CA PHE A 432 20.13 -18.38 15.41
C PHE A 432 20.93 -17.38 14.57
N TYR A 433 21.71 -16.53 15.22
CA TYR A 433 22.64 -15.62 14.56
C TYR A 433 24.08 -16.12 14.65
N PHE A 434 24.76 -16.15 13.51
CA PHE A 434 26.15 -16.55 13.34
C PHE A 434 26.95 -15.37 12.77
N PRO A 435 27.72 -14.65 13.59
CA PRO A 435 28.38 -13.43 13.15
C PRO A 435 29.48 -13.70 12.11
N ASN A 436 29.86 -12.66 11.40
CA ASN A 436 31.18 -12.61 10.77
C ASN A 436 32.22 -12.32 11.86
N LYS A 437 33.21 -13.19 12.02
CA LYS A 437 34.33 -13.02 12.96
C LYS A 437 35.66 -13.11 12.26
N ASP A 438 36.61 -12.23 12.58
CA ASP A 438 37.92 -12.17 11.92
C ASP A 438 37.84 -12.16 10.37
N ASN A 439 36.84 -11.45 9.82
CA ASN A 439 36.45 -11.45 8.40
C ASN A 439 36.10 -12.84 7.80
N LYS A 440 35.61 -13.78 8.63
CA LYS A 440 35.09 -15.09 8.24
C LYS A 440 33.65 -15.27 8.73
N GLU A 441 32.77 -15.71 7.84
CA GLU A 441 31.40 -16.09 8.20
C GLU A 441 31.44 -17.32 9.13
N THR A 442 30.83 -17.24 10.32
CA THR A 442 30.80 -18.38 11.28
C THR A 442 29.63 -19.34 11.06
N ILE A 443 28.71 -19.02 10.15
CA ILE A 443 27.60 -19.92 9.79
C ILE A 443 28.14 -21.17 9.08
N GLN A 444 27.62 -22.33 9.44
CA GLN A 444 27.96 -23.60 8.78
C GLN A 444 26.84 -24.04 7.85
N TYR A 445 27.24 -24.53 6.67
CA TYR A 445 26.35 -25.02 5.62
C TYR A 445 25.73 -26.36 5.99
N VAL A 446 24.48 -26.60 5.58
CA VAL A 446 23.64 -27.76 5.98
C VAL A 446 23.13 -28.46 4.71
N ASP A 447 24.07 -28.71 3.79
CA ASP A 447 23.76 -28.77 2.36
C ASP A 447 23.69 -30.19 1.78
N ARG A 448 23.95 -31.25 2.57
CA ARG A 448 24.06 -32.62 2.06
C ARG A 448 23.15 -33.61 2.80
N PHE A 449 21.98 -33.85 2.20
CA PHE A 449 21.09 -34.96 2.53
C PHE A 449 21.24 -36.05 1.45
N PHE A 450 21.38 -37.32 1.86
CA PHE A 450 21.63 -38.43 0.93
C PHE A 450 20.51 -38.55 -0.12
N GLY A 451 20.87 -38.47 -1.40
CA GLY A 451 19.91 -38.55 -2.51
C GLY A 451 18.91 -37.39 -2.58
N HIS A 452 19.20 -36.22 -2.00
CA HIS A 452 18.38 -35.01 -2.13
C HIS A 452 19.23 -33.82 -2.60
N SER A 453 18.87 -33.24 -3.74
CA SER A 453 19.49 -32.01 -4.25
C SER A 453 18.95 -30.77 -3.51
N SER A 454 19.25 -30.65 -2.21
CA SER A 454 19.12 -29.38 -1.49
C SER A 454 20.09 -28.37 -2.07
N GLY A 455 19.57 -27.24 -2.56
CA GLY A 455 20.42 -26.12 -2.97
C GLY A 455 21.21 -25.52 -1.80
N GLU A 456 22.32 -24.86 -2.11
CA GLU A 456 23.40 -24.35 -1.23
C GLU A 456 23.00 -23.18 -0.29
N ASP A 457 21.73 -23.15 0.14
CA ASP A 457 21.06 -22.02 0.78
C ASP A 457 20.03 -22.46 1.85
N ARG A 458 20.07 -23.74 2.29
CA ARG A 458 19.08 -24.33 3.23
C ARG A 458 19.25 -23.80 4.67
N ARG A 459 18.72 -22.60 4.90
CA ARG A 459 18.85 -21.84 6.16
C ARG A 459 17.63 -21.95 7.10
N PHE A 460 16.77 -22.95 6.89
CA PHE A 460 15.60 -23.22 7.74
C PHE A 460 15.30 -24.72 7.79
N LEU A 461 15.01 -25.24 8.97
CA LEU A 461 14.65 -26.65 9.20
C LEU A 461 13.32 -26.76 9.95
N VAL A 462 12.47 -27.67 9.50
CA VAL A 462 11.13 -27.91 10.06
C VAL A 462 11.06 -29.31 10.67
N PHE A 463 10.88 -29.37 11.99
CA PHE A 463 10.66 -30.59 12.74
C PHE A 463 9.16 -30.75 13.02
N TRP A 464 8.54 -31.77 12.44
CA TRP A 464 7.16 -32.15 12.74
C TRP A 464 7.16 -33.28 13.78
N MET A 465 6.51 -33.04 14.92
CA MET A 465 6.51 -33.99 16.06
C MET A 465 7.92 -34.50 16.46
N GLY A 466 8.94 -33.66 16.26
CA GLY A 466 10.33 -33.96 16.58
C GLY A 466 11.12 -34.70 15.48
N ARG A 467 10.48 -35.12 14.39
CA ARG A 467 11.12 -35.66 13.17
C ARG A 467 11.39 -34.53 12.18
N LEU A 468 12.60 -34.45 11.63
CA LEU A 468 12.91 -33.49 10.56
C LEU A 468 12.20 -33.84 9.23
N LEU A 469 11.63 -32.84 8.57
CA LEU A 469 11.03 -32.98 7.23
C LEU A 469 12.12 -32.83 6.14
N LEU A 470 12.49 -33.95 5.52
CA LEU A 470 13.68 -34.09 4.66
C LEU A 470 13.71 -33.19 3.42
N ALA A 471 12.61 -33.06 2.69
CA ALA A 471 12.49 -32.31 1.45
C ALA A 471 11.83 -30.93 1.63
N ASP A 472 11.51 -30.54 2.87
CA ASP A 472 10.81 -29.29 3.13
C ASP A 472 11.68 -28.07 2.84
N GLN A 473 11.31 -27.29 1.82
CA GLN A 473 11.98 -26.05 1.42
C GLN A 473 11.36 -24.82 2.10
N PHE A 474 10.64 -25.03 3.21
CA PHE A 474 9.92 -23.96 3.91
C PHE A 474 10.89 -22.94 4.52
N MET A 475 11.01 -21.78 3.86
CA MET A 475 11.71 -20.61 4.37
C MET A 475 10.70 -19.46 4.47
N PRO A 476 10.42 -18.92 5.68
CA PRO A 476 9.53 -17.78 5.86
C PRO A 476 9.89 -16.59 4.98
N GLU A 477 8.89 -15.86 4.46
CA GLU A 477 9.13 -14.75 3.51
C GLU A 477 10.04 -13.67 4.08
N PHE A 478 9.97 -13.43 5.39
CA PHE A 478 10.83 -12.46 6.09
C PHE A 478 12.34 -12.80 6.10
N MET A 479 12.72 -14.01 5.70
CA MET A 479 14.12 -14.45 5.56
C MET A 479 14.64 -14.39 4.12
N LYS A 480 13.77 -14.13 3.13
CA LYS A 480 14.15 -14.14 1.71
C LYS A 480 14.92 -12.88 1.32
N LYS A 481 15.68 -12.99 0.23
CA LYS A 481 16.67 -11.98 -0.18
C LYS A 481 16.02 -10.76 -0.83
N ASP A 482 14.81 -10.93 -1.36
CA ASP A 482 14.11 -10.04 -2.28
C ASP A 482 13.37 -8.89 -1.57
N LEU A 483 13.58 -8.76 -0.25
CA LEU A 483 13.20 -7.61 0.56
C LEU A 483 14.08 -6.39 0.20
N ALA A 484 13.85 -5.81 -0.98
CA ALA A 484 14.55 -4.61 -1.47
C ALA A 484 14.43 -3.40 -0.51
N GLU A 485 13.41 -3.37 0.34
CA GLU A 485 13.22 -2.39 1.41
C GLU A 485 13.94 -2.72 2.73
N SER A 486 14.67 -3.85 2.81
CA SER A 486 15.29 -4.29 4.07
C SER A 486 16.33 -3.30 4.55
N LYS A 487 16.17 -2.88 5.81
CA LYS A 487 17.03 -1.92 6.50
C LYS A 487 18.24 -2.60 7.17
N VAL A 488 18.59 -3.81 6.69
CA VAL A 488 19.68 -4.67 7.16
C VAL A 488 20.55 -5.03 5.94
N PRO A 489 21.89 -5.14 6.05
CA PRO A 489 22.71 -5.66 4.96
C PRO A 489 22.30 -7.09 4.56
N VAL A 490 22.24 -7.39 3.26
CA VAL A 490 21.81 -8.71 2.74
C VAL A 490 22.72 -9.85 3.23
N LYS A 491 24.00 -9.57 3.50
CA LYS A 491 24.92 -10.50 4.16
C LYS A 491 24.45 -10.96 5.55
N CYS A 492 23.80 -10.09 6.33
CA CYS A 492 23.26 -10.47 7.64
C CYS A 492 22.04 -11.39 7.53
N LEU A 493 21.30 -11.38 6.41
CA LEU A 493 20.28 -12.39 6.12
C LEU A 493 20.91 -13.76 5.82
N LYS A 494 22.16 -13.82 5.34
CA LYS A 494 22.92 -15.08 5.20
C LYS A 494 23.47 -15.59 6.55
N ARG A 495 23.65 -14.72 7.53
CA ARG A 495 24.14 -15.02 8.91
C ARG A 495 23.08 -15.63 9.85
N THR A 496 21.91 -15.99 9.33
CA THR A 496 20.81 -16.56 10.12
C THR A 496 20.41 -17.94 9.66
N PHE A 497 20.11 -18.81 10.64
CA PHE A 497 19.55 -20.14 10.43
C PHE A 497 18.36 -20.37 11.34
N GLY A 498 17.21 -20.80 10.81
CA GLY A 498 16.01 -21.08 11.61
C GLY A 498 15.76 -22.55 11.88
N ILE A 499 15.19 -22.85 13.05
CA ILE A 499 14.56 -24.14 13.36
C ILE A 499 13.14 -23.90 13.85
N LEU A 500 12.17 -24.62 13.28
CA LEU A 500 10.75 -24.54 13.62
C LEU A 500 10.21 -25.93 14.00
N PHE A 501 9.49 -25.99 15.12
CA PHE A 501 8.88 -27.17 15.71
C PHE A 501 7.36 -27.07 15.56
N LEU A 502 6.78 -28.06 14.88
CA LEU A 502 5.37 -28.12 14.52
C LEU A 502 4.71 -29.34 15.14
N ASP A 503 3.47 -29.16 15.61
CA ASP A 503 2.70 -30.21 16.26
C ASP A 503 1.77 -30.97 15.31
N ARG A 504 1.02 -31.93 15.86
CA ARG A 504 0.07 -32.79 15.13
C ARG A 504 -1.12 -32.01 14.54
N GLY A 505 -1.28 -30.72 14.83
CA GLY A 505 -2.27 -29.86 14.18
C GLY A 505 -1.91 -29.54 12.74
N ILE A 506 -0.64 -29.25 12.46
CA ILE A 506 -0.15 -28.98 11.10
C ILE A 506 0.18 -30.30 10.40
N GLU A 507 -0.13 -30.41 9.10
CA GLU A 507 0.00 -31.67 8.35
C GLU A 507 1.26 -31.70 7.44
N PRO A 508 2.06 -32.78 7.48
CA PRO A 508 3.05 -33.07 6.45
C PRO A 508 2.40 -33.81 5.26
N LYS A 509 3.13 -34.02 4.17
CA LYS A 509 2.73 -34.97 3.11
C LYS A 509 2.74 -36.41 3.62
N SER A 510 2.08 -37.33 2.90
CA SER A 510 1.90 -38.73 3.36
C SER A 510 3.19 -39.55 3.49
N ASN A 511 4.30 -39.07 2.94
CA ASN A 511 5.67 -39.59 3.05
C ASN A 511 6.54 -38.85 4.09
N LYS A 512 5.96 -37.86 4.80
CA LYS A 512 6.59 -37.00 5.81
C LYS A 512 7.90 -36.32 5.36
N THR A 513 8.04 -36.02 4.06
CA THR A 513 9.23 -35.31 3.54
C THR A 513 9.06 -33.80 3.51
N SER A 514 7.86 -33.27 3.27
CA SER A 514 7.56 -31.82 3.33
C SER A 514 6.22 -31.55 4.03
N LEU A 515 5.89 -30.29 4.25
CA LEU A 515 4.55 -29.83 4.63
C LEU A 515 3.53 -30.08 3.50
N SER A 516 2.24 -30.24 3.85
CA SER A 516 1.18 -30.56 2.88
C SER A 516 0.63 -29.32 2.16
N ASP A 517 0.69 -29.30 0.83
CA ASP A 517 0.22 -28.17 0.00
C ASP A 517 -1.28 -28.24 -0.35
N ASN A 518 -2.06 -29.14 0.26
CA ASN A 518 -3.48 -29.32 -0.03
C ASN A 518 -4.35 -28.23 0.65
N VAL A 519 -4.37 -27.03 0.07
CA VAL A 519 -5.17 -25.85 0.48
C VAL A 519 -6.67 -26.03 0.15
N ASN A 520 -7.23 -27.23 0.36
CA ASN A 520 -8.65 -27.54 0.11
C ASN A 520 -9.60 -26.96 1.17
N GLY A 521 -9.07 -26.20 2.13
CA GLY A 521 -9.84 -25.32 3.00
C GLY A 521 -9.04 -24.05 3.26
N GLN A 522 -9.64 -22.89 3.01
CA GLN A 522 -9.21 -21.67 3.68
C GLN A 522 -9.27 -21.92 5.21
N ASP A 523 -8.33 -21.32 5.94
CA ASP A 523 -8.14 -21.45 7.39
C ASP A 523 -7.52 -22.76 7.90
N SER A 524 -6.82 -23.51 7.03
CA SER A 524 -5.87 -24.54 7.46
C SER A 524 -4.82 -23.99 8.44
N TYR A 525 -4.37 -24.80 9.40
CA TYR A 525 -3.32 -24.37 10.35
C TYR A 525 -2.00 -24.00 9.65
N LEU A 526 -1.69 -24.59 8.49
CA LEU A 526 -0.51 -24.22 7.70
C LEU A 526 -0.65 -22.82 7.08
N ASP A 527 -1.84 -22.46 6.60
CA ASP A 527 -2.09 -21.12 6.04
C ASP A 527 -2.17 -20.07 7.14
N GLN A 528 -2.70 -20.41 8.32
CA GLN A 528 -2.59 -19.56 9.51
C GLN A 528 -1.12 -19.34 9.92
N LEU A 529 -0.29 -20.39 9.91
CA LEU A 529 1.15 -20.28 10.18
C LEU A 529 1.87 -19.42 9.13
N ARG A 530 1.60 -19.63 7.84
CA ARG A 530 2.12 -18.80 6.73
C ARG A 530 1.72 -17.32 6.92
N LYS A 531 0.43 -17.04 7.21
CA LYS A 531 -0.07 -15.69 7.54
C LYS A 531 0.63 -15.07 8.76
N ALA A 532 0.79 -15.84 9.84
CA ALA A 532 1.36 -15.36 11.11
C ALA A 532 2.88 -15.12 11.06
N LEU A 533 3.62 -15.92 10.29
CA LEU A 533 5.04 -15.67 10.00
C LEU A 533 5.21 -14.42 9.12
N ASN A 534 4.25 -14.16 8.22
CA ASN A 534 4.26 -12.98 7.35
C ASN A 534 3.63 -11.73 8.00
N ASP A 535 3.35 -11.72 9.32
CA ASP A 535 2.93 -10.54 10.07
C ASP A 535 4.00 -9.44 9.97
N THR A 536 3.62 -8.26 9.47
CA THR A 536 4.51 -7.09 9.35
C THR A 536 5.21 -6.74 10.67
N LYS A 537 4.59 -7.00 11.83
CA LYS A 537 5.22 -6.81 13.14
C LYS A 537 6.34 -7.81 13.40
N LEU A 538 6.16 -9.08 12.99
CA LEU A 538 7.19 -10.11 13.10
C LEU A 538 8.35 -9.82 12.13
N VAL A 539 8.05 -9.41 10.89
CA VAL A 539 9.05 -8.99 9.90
C VAL A 539 9.88 -7.80 10.39
N ASN A 540 9.23 -6.76 10.93
CA ASN A 540 9.92 -5.60 11.49
C ASN A 540 10.72 -5.95 12.76
N ALA A 541 10.19 -6.83 13.62
CA ALA A 541 10.90 -7.35 14.80
C ALA A 541 12.16 -8.13 14.41
N TYR A 542 12.06 -9.03 13.44
CA TYR A 542 13.19 -9.79 12.91
C TYR A 542 14.28 -8.88 12.32
N HIS A 543 13.89 -7.91 11.49
CA HIS A 543 14.82 -6.89 10.97
C HIS A 543 15.43 -6.00 12.07
N LEU A 544 14.73 -5.75 13.18
CA LEU A 544 15.27 -5.03 14.33
C LEU A 544 16.31 -5.88 15.07
N TRP A 545 15.99 -7.14 15.40
CA TRP A 545 16.91 -8.08 16.03
C TRP A 545 18.16 -8.34 15.18
N LEU A 546 18.02 -8.60 13.88
CA LEU A 546 19.14 -8.78 12.95
C LEU A 546 20.14 -7.61 13.01
N ARG A 547 19.62 -6.39 13.01
CA ARG A 547 20.40 -5.15 13.04
C ARG A 547 21.09 -4.94 14.40
N LEU A 548 20.48 -5.42 15.49
CA LEU A 548 21.09 -5.41 16.82
C LEU A 548 22.20 -6.47 16.91
N CYS A 549 21.99 -7.66 16.36
CA CYS A 549 22.99 -8.72 16.31
C CYS A 549 24.22 -8.30 15.50
N HIS A 550 24.00 -7.80 14.28
CA HIS A 550 25.02 -7.21 13.43
C HIS A 550 25.90 -6.19 14.18
N ARG A 551 25.29 -5.24 14.90
CA ARG A 551 26.00 -4.21 15.67
C ARG A 551 26.70 -4.70 16.95
N LYS A 552 26.23 -5.80 17.56
CA LYS A 552 26.77 -6.35 18.82
C LYS A 552 27.84 -7.41 18.60
N TYR A 553 27.80 -8.13 17.48
CA TYR A 553 28.57 -9.36 17.29
C TYR A 553 29.35 -9.49 15.97
N ASP A 554 29.07 -8.69 14.93
CA ASP A 554 29.85 -8.79 13.69
C ASP A 554 31.14 -7.97 13.75
N ASP A 555 32.24 -8.62 13.39
CA ASP A 555 33.57 -8.06 13.34
C ASP A 555 33.81 -7.33 12.00
N GLU A 556 32.92 -6.37 11.68
CA GLU A 556 32.92 -5.64 10.39
C GLU A 556 33.86 -4.42 10.35
N LEU A 557 34.60 -4.18 11.44
CA LEU A 557 35.65 -3.15 11.52
C LEU A 557 36.99 -3.84 11.74
N THR A 558 37.84 -3.80 10.72
CA THR A 558 39.24 -4.25 10.82
C THR A 558 40.20 -3.10 10.53
N PHE A 559 41.34 -3.11 11.22
CA PHE A 559 42.40 -2.12 11.10
C PHE A 559 43.57 -2.80 10.36
N GLU A 560 44.01 -2.23 9.25
CA GLU A 560 44.88 -2.91 8.29
C GLU A 560 46.35 -2.45 8.34
N ASP A 561 46.72 -1.61 9.31
CA ASP A 561 48.03 -0.98 9.46
C ASP A 561 48.56 -1.04 10.91
N GLU A 562 49.88 -0.95 11.06
CA GLU A 562 50.55 -0.88 12.37
C GLU A 562 50.20 0.45 13.08
N PRO A 563 49.56 0.42 14.27
CA PRO A 563 49.15 1.65 14.92
C PRO A 563 50.28 2.39 15.61
N THR A 564 50.17 3.72 15.60
CA THR A 564 50.99 4.59 16.45
C THR A 564 50.22 4.98 17.71
N TYR A 565 50.73 4.69 18.91
CA TYR A 565 50.08 5.15 20.14
C TYR A 565 50.14 6.68 20.27
N CYS A 566 49.02 7.33 20.60
CA CYS A 566 48.96 8.77 20.75
C CYS A 566 48.54 9.16 22.17
N GLU A 567 49.52 9.59 22.97
CA GLU A 567 49.33 9.95 24.39
C GLU A 567 48.21 10.97 24.60
N LYS A 568 48.09 11.98 23.72
CA LYS A 568 47.03 13.00 23.75
C LYS A 568 45.61 12.42 23.61
N GLU A 569 45.46 11.29 22.92
CA GLU A 569 44.17 10.61 22.75
C GLU A 569 43.97 9.49 23.79
N GLY A 570 45.05 9.01 24.42
CA GLY A 570 45.06 7.78 25.23
C GLY A 570 44.80 6.50 24.41
N MET A 571 44.96 6.56 23.09
CA MET A 571 44.48 5.55 22.12
C MET A 571 45.50 5.31 20.99
N PHE A 572 45.40 4.13 20.39
CA PHE A 572 46.16 3.73 19.20
C PHE A 572 45.58 4.40 17.95
N VAL A 573 46.43 5.04 17.15
CA VAL A 573 46.06 5.77 15.92
C VAL A 573 46.36 4.92 14.69
N HIS A 574 45.37 4.79 13.82
CA HIS A 574 45.45 4.09 12.54
C HIS A 574 45.22 5.05 11.36
N GLN A 575 45.97 4.83 10.28
CA GLN A 575 45.90 5.55 9.00
C GLN A 575 44.75 5.05 8.12
N LYS A 576 44.40 3.76 8.23
CA LYS A 576 43.29 3.17 7.46
C LYS A 576 42.54 2.06 8.20
N ILE A 577 41.29 1.87 7.81
CA ILE A 577 40.41 0.80 8.27
C ILE A 577 39.61 0.23 7.11
N ASN A 578 39.18 -1.01 7.27
CA ASN A 578 38.20 -1.66 6.43
C ASN A 578 36.90 -1.80 7.23
N TYR A 579 35.86 -1.07 6.79
CA TYR A 579 34.58 -1.00 7.48
C TYR A 579 33.44 -1.47 6.56
N CYS A 580 32.70 -2.48 7.02
CA CYS A 580 31.66 -3.18 6.28
C CYS A 580 32.09 -3.77 4.91
N GLY A 581 33.39 -3.89 4.64
CA GLY A 581 33.96 -4.32 3.36
C GLY A 581 34.41 -3.18 2.43
N ASN A 582 34.59 -1.96 2.95
CA ASN A 582 35.13 -0.82 2.19
C ASN A 582 36.36 -0.27 2.92
N GLU A 583 37.44 0.00 2.18
CA GLU A 583 38.61 0.70 2.73
C GLU A 583 38.32 2.21 2.88
N TYR A 584 38.62 2.73 4.07
CA TYR A 584 38.65 4.16 4.40
C TYR A 584 40.03 4.52 4.92
N LYS A 585 40.58 5.64 4.46
CA LYS A 585 41.89 6.17 4.88
C LYS A 585 41.80 7.62 5.35
N ILE A 586 42.82 8.07 6.08
CA ILE A 586 43.01 9.50 6.37
C ILE A 586 43.01 10.30 5.07
N GLY A 587 42.31 11.44 5.09
CA GLY A 587 42.09 12.31 3.93
C GLY A 587 40.85 11.99 3.10
N ASP A 588 40.22 10.83 3.25
CA ASP A 588 38.95 10.53 2.55
C ASP A 588 37.80 11.42 3.03
N TYR A 589 36.95 11.86 2.11
CA TYR A 589 35.67 12.48 2.45
C TYR A 589 34.62 11.41 2.80
N ILE A 590 33.92 11.61 3.92
CA ILE A 590 32.87 10.72 4.39
C ILE A 590 31.60 11.48 4.76
N GLU A 591 30.47 10.82 4.53
CA GLU A 591 29.21 11.14 5.18
C GLU A 591 29.05 10.17 6.36
N LEU A 592 28.67 10.72 7.51
CA LEU A 592 28.45 10.05 8.79
C LEU A 592 26.96 10.16 9.13
N SER A 593 26.31 9.07 9.52
CA SER A 593 24.96 9.14 10.10
C SER A 593 24.84 8.34 11.38
N GLU A 594 24.06 8.87 12.33
CA GLU A 594 23.79 8.21 13.61
C GLU A 594 22.92 6.97 13.34
N GLY A 595 23.51 5.78 13.49
CA GLY A 595 22.89 4.54 13.06
C GLY A 595 22.76 4.41 11.52
N ASP A 596 21.75 3.65 11.06
CA ASP A 596 21.54 3.32 9.64
C ASP A 596 20.53 4.25 8.94
N GLU A 597 20.54 5.56 9.24
CA GLU A 597 19.52 6.46 8.69
C GLU A 597 19.67 6.74 7.18
N PHE A 598 20.84 6.49 6.58
CA PHE A 598 21.12 6.69 5.14
C PHE A 598 20.08 6.10 4.19
N LYS A 599 19.44 4.98 4.53
CA LYS A 599 18.41 4.32 3.71
C LYS A 599 16.97 4.67 4.09
N ARG A 600 16.75 5.43 5.18
CA ARG A 600 15.42 5.51 5.85
C ARG A 600 14.63 6.78 5.57
N SER A 601 15.26 7.83 5.04
CA SER A 601 14.59 9.12 4.82
C SER A 601 15.31 9.94 3.75
N LYS A 602 14.56 10.77 2.99
CA LYS A 602 15.13 11.65 1.96
C LYS A 602 16.11 12.69 2.52
N GLN A 603 16.08 12.93 3.83
CA GLN A 603 17.08 13.66 4.61
C GLN A 603 17.16 13.02 6.00
N PRO A 604 18.26 12.30 6.34
CA PRO A 604 18.50 11.84 7.71
C PRO A 604 18.64 13.03 8.66
N LYS A 605 18.28 12.87 9.94
CA LYS A 605 18.23 14.01 10.86
C LYS A 605 19.61 14.38 11.41
N ASN A 606 20.46 13.38 11.66
CA ASN A 606 21.79 13.54 12.22
C ASN A 606 22.85 13.10 11.20
N VAL A 607 22.97 13.85 10.10
CA VAL A 607 24.08 13.70 9.14
C VAL A 607 25.21 14.66 9.50
N LYS A 608 26.43 14.14 9.59
CA LYS A 608 27.66 14.94 9.50
C LYS A 608 28.38 14.59 8.19
N VAL A 609 29.00 15.58 7.57
CA VAL A 609 29.82 15.43 6.35
C VAL A 609 31.20 15.96 6.72
N GLY A 610 32.28 15.34 6.26
CA GLY A 610 33.61 15.81 6.60
C GLY A 610 34.74 15.00 6.00
N GLN A 611 35.97 15.29 6.44
CA GLN A 611 37.18 14.59 6.03
C GLN A 611 37.75 13.77 7.19
N VAL A 612 38.15 12.52 6.93
CA VAL A 612 38.82 11.68 7.93
C VAL A 612 40.15 12.28 8.32
N VAL A 613 40.34 12.55 9.63
CA VAL A 613 41.59 13.03 10.21
C VAL A 613 42.42 11.89 10.78
N LYS A 614 41.78 10.91 11.44
CA LYS A 614 42.40 9.68 11.97
C LYS A 614 41.37 8.67 12.48
N PHE A 615 41.76 7.40 12.56
CA PHE A 615 41.01 6.37 13.28
C PHE A 615 41.69 6.04 14.62
N LEU A 616 40.90 5.70 15.64
CA LEU A 616 41.36 5.44 17.00
C LEU A 616 40.85 4.09 17.52
N LYS A 617 41.74 3.26 18.09
CA LYS A 617 41.42 2.02 18.82
C LYS A 617 41.91 2.10 20.28
N ALA A 618 41.17 1.50 21.21
CA ALA A 618 41.49 1.59 22.65
C ALA A 618 42.67 0.69 23.05
N THR A 619 42.75 -0.50 22.45
CA THR A 619 43.80 -1.50 22.65
C THR A 619 44.48 -1.81 21.32
N ASN A 620 45.71 -2.32 21.36
CA ASN A 620 46.44 -2.79 20.16
C ASN A 620 46.00 -4.20 19.72
N ASP A 621 45.44 -4.98 20.65
CA ASP A 621 45.04 -6.36 20.42
C ASP A 621 44.10 -6.47 19.23
N HIS A 622 44.22 -7.51 18.40
CA HIS A 622 43.33 -7.68 17.24
C HIS A 622 41.86 -7.83 17.69
N GLU A 623 41.63 -8.46 18.85
CA GLU A 623 40.33 -8.55 19.51
C GLU A 623 39.71 -7.16 19.78
N GLY A 624 38.57 -6.87 19.17
CA GLY A 624 37.77 -5.68 19.46
C GLY A 624 37.39 -4.86 18.23
N CYS A 625 36.12 -4.94 17.84
CA CYS A 625 35.59 -4.36 16.60
C CYS A 625 34.92 -3.00 16.83
N LYS A 626 35.41 -2.27 17.85
CA LYS A 626 35.00 -0.91 18.18
C LYS A 626 36.17 0.04 17.99
N GLY A 627 35.90 1.15 17.33
CA GLY A 627 36.84 2.23 17.10
C GLY A 627 36.16 3.58 17.11
N LYS A 628 36.93 4.64 16.96
CA LYS A 628 36.42 6.00 16.76
C LYS A 628 37.04 6.62 15.54
N VAL A 629 36.24 7.20 14.65
CA VAL A 629 36.75 8.08 13.59
C VAL A 629 36.77 9.51 14.12
N VAL A 630 37.89 10.20 13.92
CA VAL A 630 38.00 11.64 14.07
C VAL A 630 37.81 12.23 12.68
N CYS A 631 36.77 13.05 12.52
CA CYS A 631 36.37 13.61 11.24
C CYS A 631 36.30 15.13 11.37
N ARG A 632 36.99 15.85 10.48
CA ARG A 632 36.89 17.31 10.39
C ARG A 632 35.60 17.65 9.68
N VAL A 633 34.65 18.23 10.39
CA VAL A 633 33.27 18.37 9.91
C VAL A 633 33.10 19.62 9.05
N LEU A 634 32.33 19.47 7.97
CA LEU A 634 31.81 20.53 7.12
C LEU A 634 30.67 21.23 7.86
N GLU A 635 30.98 22.34 8.52
CA GLU A 635 30.03 23.07 9.34
C GLU A 635 29.16 24.04 8.52
N LYS A 636 28.19 24.69 9.17
CA LYS A 636 27.16 25.53 8.52
C LYS A 636 27.71 26.72 7.72
N ASN A 637 28.93 27.18 8.04
CA ASN A 637 29.65 28.22 7.29
C ASN A 637 30.30 27.69 5.98
N ASN A 638 30.11 26.40 5.68
CA ASN A 638 30.64 25.69 4.53
C ASN A 638 32.18 25.58 4.52
N ARG A 639 32.75 25.34 5.70
CA ARG A 639 34.19 25.06 5.89
C ARG A 639 34.42 23.81 6.73
N LEU A 640 35.63 23.26 6.62
CA LEU A 640 36.13 22.13 7.40
C LEU A 640 36.94 22.68 8.59
N GLU A 641 36.34 22.82 9.77
CA GLU A 641 36.96 23.58 10.88
C GLU A 641 37.05 22.83 12.23
N GLU A 642 36.14 21.90 12.57
CA GLU A 642 36.17 21.18 13.87
C GLU A 642 36.39 19.66 13.71
N ASP A 643 37.37 19.11 14.44
CA ASP A 643 37.69 17.68 14.51
C ASP A 643 36.79 16.96 15.54
N GLN A 644 35.61 16.52 15.10
CA GLN A 644 34.64 15.81 15.96
C GLN A 644 34.92 14.29 15.99
N ARG A 645 34.67 13.63 17.13
CA ARG A 645 34.90 12.18 17.34
C ARG A 645 33.58 11.39 17.27
N PHE A 646 33.55 10.29 16.51
CA PHE A 646 32.37 9.44 16.32
C PHE A 646 32.71 7.95 16.56
N GLU A 647 31.90 7.24 17.35
CA GLU A 647 32.12 5.81 17.66
C GLU A 647 31.52 4.89 16.59
N ILE A 648 32.29 3.89 16.16
CA ILE A 648 31.95 2.90 15.14
C ILE A 648 31.75 1.54 15.85
N PRO A 649 30.68 0.77 15.58
CA PRO A 649 29.68 0.92 14.50
C PRO A 649 28.41 1.72 14.88
N ASP A 650 28.41 2.48 15.97
CA ASP A 650 27.23 3.27 16.37
C ASP A 650 26.88 4.34 15.32
N TRP A 651 27.89 4.97 14.73
CA TRP A 651 27.80 5.79 13.52
C TRP A 651 28.14 4.97 12.27
N SER A 652 27.29 5.04 11.25
CA SER A 652 27.60 4.49 9.93
C SER A 652 28.40 5.50 9.11
N MET A 653 29.38 4.99 8.36
CA MET A 653 30.18 5.76 7.39
C MET A 653 29.76 5.40 5.96
N LYS A 654 29.74 6.40 5.08
CA LYS A 654 29.67 6.25 3.63
C LYS A 654 30.78 7.10 3.02
N ARG A 655 31.67 6.51 2.22
CA ARG A 655 32.67 7.26 1.45
C ARG A 655 31.96 8.14 0.41
N LEU A 656 32.45 9.36 0.24
CA LEU A 656 32.01 10.29 -0.79
C LEU A 656 33.07 10.38 -1.88
N SER A 657 32.64 10.60 -3.13
CA SER A 657 33.53 11.12 -4.17
C SER A 657 33.79 12.62 -3.93
N ASP A 658 34.82 13.17 -4.56
CA ASP A 658 35.07 14.62 -4.54
C ASP A 658 33.88 15.39 -5.17
N GLU A 659 33.23 14.81 -6.17
CA GLU A 659 32.01 15.35 -6.78
C GLU A 659 30.81 15.33 -5.80
N ASP A 660 30.58 14.23 -5.09
CA ASP A 660 29.57 14.16 -4.02
C ASP A 660 29.84 15.22 -2.94
N PHE A 661 31.11 15.37 -2.52
CA PHE A 661 31.50 16.30 -1.47
C PHE A 661 31.32 17.76 -1.90
N GLU A 662 31.80 18.14 -3.10
CA GLU A 662 31.57 19.48 -3.64
C GLU A 662 30.08 19.75 -3.91
N ALA A 663 29.29 18.77 -4.35
CA ALA A 663 27.83 18.90 -4.47
C ALA A 663 27.15 19.07 -3.09
N ARG A 664 27.66 18.42 -2.04
CA ARG A 664 27.17 18.54 -0.66
C ARG A 664 27.49 19.90 -0.06
N LYS A 665 28.69 20.40 -0.34
CA LYS A 665 29.21 21.74 -0.04
C LYS A 665 28.42 22.80 -0.80
N GLU A 666 28.11 22.62 -2.08
CA GLU A 666 27.26 23.51 -2.87
C GLU A 666 25.82 23.58 -2.32
N LYS A 667 25.25 22.43 -1.94
CA LYS A 667 23.97 22.36 -1.21
C LYS A 667 24.03 23.10 0.13
N ASN A 668 25.18 23.14 0.81
CA ASN A 668 25.38 23.89 2.06
C ASN A 668 25.53 25.40 1.79
N LYS A 669 26.25 25.83 0.75
CA LYS A 669 26.26 27.23 0.24
C LYS A 669 24.86 27.72 -0.15
N CYS A 670 23.98 26.82 -0.59
CA CYS A 670 22.57 27.14 -0.86
C CYS A 670 21.74 27.40 0.41
N SER A 671 22.27 27.10 1.61
CA SER A 671 21.67 27.41 2.91
C SER A 671 22.36 28.55 3.67
N ILE A 672 23.44 29.12 3.13
CA ILE A 672 24.11 30.30 3.70
C ILE A 672 23.44 31.58 3.18
N VAL A 673 23.22 32.55 4.06
CA VAL A 673 22.77 33.89 3.68
C VAL A 673 23.91 34.64 3.01
N HIS A 674 23.72 35.06 1.77
CA HIS A 674 24.70 35.83 1.00
C HIS A 674 24.24 37.26 0.74
N ARG A 675 22.92 37.47 0.56
CA ARG A 675 22.30 38.78 0.41
C ARG A 675 21.07 38.91 1.32
N VAL A 676 20.89 40.06 1.96
CA VAL A 676 19.68 40.41 2.71
C VAL A 676 18.95 41.53 1.99
N GLN A 677 17.67 41.29 1.69
CA GLN A 677 16.80 42.21 0.98
C GLN A 677 15.64 42.65 1.91
N PHE A 678 15.36 43.96 1.95
CA PHE A 678 14.13 44.48 2.56
C PHE A 678 12.93 44.15 1.67
N VAL A 679 11.90 43.53 2.24
CA VAL A 679 10.69 43.09 1.55
C VAL A 679 9.47 43.51 2.36
N ASN A 680 8.37 43.88 1.70
CA ASN A 680 7.15 44.42 2.31
C ASN A 680 7.32 45.68 3.18
N ALA A 681 8.55 46.15 3.40
CA ALA A 681 8.84 47.42 4.05
C ALA A 681 8.14 48.55 3.30
N SER A 682 7.25 49.26 4.00
CA SER A 682 6.61 50.44 3.44
C SER A 682 7.68 51.49 3.12
N LYS A 683 7.49 52.24 2.03
CA LYS A 683 8.30 53.44 1.76
C LYS A 683 7.81 54.65 2.56
N LYS A 684 6.73 54.48 3.33
CA LYS A 684 5.99 55.53 4.03
C LYS A 684 5.51 55.04 5.40
N PHE A 685 5.95 55.71 6.46
CA PHE A 685 5.45 55.53 7.82
C PHE A 685 4.90 56.87 8.33
N THR A 686 4.10 56.84 9.39
CA THR A 686 3.61 58.06 10.05
C THR A 686 4.45 58.33 11.31
N ALA A 687 4.62 59.59 11.69
CA ALA A 687 5.34 59.94 12.90
C ALA A 687 4.66 59.33 14.14
N GLY A 688 5.42 58.55 14.93
CA GLY A 688 4.89 57.83 16.11
C GLY A 688 4.16 56.50 15.82
N ASP A 689 4.18 55.99 14.58
CA ASP A 689 3.65 54.65 14.24
C ASP A 689 4.38 53.55 15.04
N SER A 690 3.64 52.60 15.62
CA SER A 690 4.22 51.49 16.40
C SER A 690 4.41 50.19 15.62
N THR A 691 4.12 50.19 14.31
CA THR A 691 4.30 49.01 13.45
C THR A 691 5.73 48.89 12.93
N SER A 692 6.25 47.64 12.91
CA SER A 692 7.64 47.37 12.50
C SER A 692 7.88 47.74 11.03
N PRO A 693 8.81 48.67 10.73
CA PRO A 693 9.00 49.16 9.38
C PRO A 693 9.65 48.17 8.41
N PHE A 694 10.32 47.12 8.91
CA PHE A 694 11.15 46.23 8.08
C PHE A 694 10.80 44.76 8.26
N GLN A 695 10.54 44.06 7.15
CA GLN A 695 10.65 42.61 7.06
C GLN A 695 11.85 42.27 6.18
N LEU A 696 12.70 41.36 6.65
CA LEU A 696 13.92 40.94 5.93
C LEU A 696 13.70 39.61 5.22
N LYS A 697 14.26 39.52 4.01
CA LYS A 697 14.31 38.29 3.20
C LYS A 697 15.76 37.91 2.97
N CYS A 698 16.19 36.83 3.60
CA CYS A 698 17.49 36.23 3.37
C CYS A 698 17.52 35.51 2.02
N LEU A 699 18.52 35.82 1.20
CA LEU A 699 18.79 35.18 -0.08
C LEU A 699 20.15 34.47 -0.02
N ASN A 700 20.22 33.26 -0.58
CA ASN A 700 21.48 32.58 -0.80
C ASN A 700 22.23 33.15 -2.01
N HIS A 701 23.43 32.61 -2.30
CA HIS A 701 24.26 33.09 -3.40
C HIS A 701 23.63 32.90 -4.81
N LEU A 702 22.60 32.05 -4.95
CA LEU A 702 21.79 31.89 -6.17
C LEU A 702 20.60 32.88 -6.23
N GLY A 703 20.49 33.82 -5.30
CA GLY A 703 19.37 34.75 -5.18
C GLY A 703 18.05 34.10 -4.72
N LYS A 704 18.08 32.84 -4.28
CA LYS A 704 16.88 32.13 -3.80
C LYS A 704 16.62 32.43 -2.33
N SER A 705 15.36 32.62 -1.98
CA SER A 705 14.92 32.85 -0.60
C SER A 705 15.23 31.65 0.30
N ILE A 706 15.75 31.91 1.50
CA ILE A 706 16.01 30.90 2.52
C ILE A 706 15.52 31.37 3.89
N THR A 707 15.08 30.41 4.72
CA THR A 707 14.57 30.67 6.08
C THR A 707 15.69 30.44 7.09
N VAL A 708 16.63 31.38 7.14
CA VAL A 708 17.80 31.37 8.04
C VAL A 708 17.99 32.77 8.60
N GLU A 709 18.16 32.89 9.91
CA GLU A 709 18.36 34.17 10.59
C GLU A 709 19.77 34.72 10.30
N PRO A 710 19.93 35.99 9.89
CA PRO A 710 21.23 36.58 9.61
C PRO A 710 21.80 37.27 10.86
N GLU A 711 23.05 36.98 11.19
CA GLU A 711 23.80 37.68 12.24
C GLU A 711 24.33 39.04 11.71
N CYS A 712 23.48 40.07 11.74
CA CYS A 712 23.83 41.42 11.30
C CYS A 712 23.19 42.52 12.15
N ASP A 713 23.81 43.69 12.11
CA ASP A 713 23.30 44.94 12.67
C ASP A 713 22.61 45.75 11.56
N LEU A 714 21.52 46.44 11.88
CA LEU A 714 20.92 47.44 11.00
C LEU A 714 21.53 48.81 11.33
N ILE A 715 21.92 49.55 10.29
CA ILE A 715 22.34 50.94 10.40
C ILE A 715 21.31 51.81 9.69
N VAL A 716 20.74 52.81 10.38
CA VAL A 716 19.77 53.77 9.86
C VAL A 716 20.43 55.16 9.82
N THR A 717 20.43 55.77 8.64
CA THR A 717 20.99 57.10 8.37
C THR A 717 19.85 58.06 8.00
N PRO A 718 19.55 59.09 8.80
CA PRO A 718 18.65 60.18 8.38
C PRO A 718 19.26 61.00 7.25
N GLU A 719 18.45 61.56 6.34
CA GLU A 719 18.94 62.47 5.30
C GLU A 719 19.45 63.78 5.93
N GLY A 720 20.77 63.85 6.16
CA GLY A 720 21.44 64.94 6.87
C GLY A 720 21.72 64.69 8.36
N GLY A 721 21.56 63.46 8.86
CA GLY A 721 21.83 63.08 10.27
C GLY A 721 22.92 62.02 10.45
N GLU A 722 23.18 61.65 11.71
CA GLU A 722 24.17 60.63 12.08
C GLU A 722 23.63 59.18 11.99
N ASP A 723 24.54 58.22 11.78
CA ASP A 723 24.24 56.79 11.69
C ASP A 723 23.83 56.17 13.05
N GLN A 724 22.60 55.70 13.17
CA GLN A 724 22.11 54.93 14.32
C GLN A 724 22.26 53.42 14.07
N ARG A 725 22.69 52.64 15.08
CA ARG A 725 22.93 51.18 14.96
C ARG A 725 22.00 50.37 15.86
N PHE A 726 21.40 49.31 15.31
CA PHE A 726 20.48 48.43 16.01
C PHE A 726 20.87 46.96 15.80
N LYS A 727 20.84 46.14 16.86
CA LYS A 727 21.14 44.70 16.77
C LYS A 727 19.87 43.89 16.51
N LEU A 728 19.82 43.16 15.39
CA LEU A 728 18.78 42.15 15.18
C LEU A 728 19.01 40.99 16.16
N ARG A 729 17.99 40.61 16.93
CA ARG A 729 18.06 39.49 17.88
C ARG A 729 17.17 38.30 17.54
N TYR A 730 16.08 38.51 16.81
CA TYR A 730 15.19 37.48 16.26
C TYR A 730 14.49 38.02 15.00
N THR A 731 14.23 37.18 14.01
CA THR A 731 13.61 37.58 12.73
C THR A 731 12.11 37.31 12.64
N PHE A 732 11.55 36.48 13.54
CA PHE A 732 10.11 36.18 13.59
C PHE A 732 9.29 37.16 14.43
N SER A 733 9.94 38.11 15.10
CA SER A 733 9.27 39.23 15.76
C SER A 733 9.40 40.49 14.91
N PRO A 734 8.35 41.33 14.78
CA PRO A 734 8.47 42.67 14.20
C PRO A 734 9.64 43.43 14.85
N PHE A 735 10.50 44.04 14.02
CA PHE A 735 11.57 44.90 14.50
C PHE A 735 10.94 46.16 15.11
N LEU A 736 10.97 46.25 16.44
CA LEU A 736 10.53 47.40 17.23
C LEU A 736 11.77 48.21 17.67
N PRO A 737 12.27 49.13 16.83
CA PRO A 737 13.26 50.13 17.23
C PRO A 737 12.66 51.12 18.25
N ASP A 738 13.52 51.77 19.03
CA ASP A 738 13.10 52.73 20.07
C ASP A 738 12.20 53.84 19.50
N ALA A 739 11.15 54.21 20.22
CA ALA A 739 10.07 55.06 19.70
C ALA A 739 10.49 56.47 19.25
N ASP A 740 11.69 56.93 19.62
CA ASP A 740 12.15 58.31 19.41
C ASP A 740 12.59 58.65 17.98
N PHE A 741 13.18 57.72 17.22
CA PHE A 741 13.55 58.03 15.82
C PHE A 741 12.31 58.08 14.89
N LEU A 742 11.19 57.45 15.26
CA LEU A 742 9.94 57.53 14.49
C LEU A 742 9.19 58.85 14.68
N GLN A 743 9.60 59.74 15.59
CA GLN A 743 8.88 61.00 15.86
C GLN A 743 9.19 62.13 14.84
N LYS A 744 10.25 61.99 14.03
CA LYS A 744 10.72 63.03 13.10
C LYS A 744 10.42 62.69 11.64
N ALA A 745 9.60 63.51 10.99
CA ALA A 745 9.33 63.39 9.57
C ALA A 745 10.59 63.69 8.73
N GLY A 746 10.81 62.93 7.65
CA GLY A 746 12.01 63.03 6.82
C GLY A 746 12.30 61.78 6.00
N GLN A 747 13.35 61.80 5.18
CA GLN A 747 13.87 60.59 4.51
C GLN A 747 14.95 59.92 5.36
N TYR A 748 14.97 58.58 5.30
CA TYR A 748 15.92 57.72 5.99
C TYR A 748 16.41 56.62 5.06
N THR A 749 17.67 56.22 5.22
CA THR A 749 18.27 55.08 4.52
C THR A 749 18.67 54.03 5.54
N VAL A 750 18.21 52.79 5.40
CA VAL A 750 18.62 51.65 6.23
C VAL A 750 19.47 50.66 5.42
N ARG A 751 20.52 50.14 6.04
CA ARG A 751 21.43 49.12 5.49
C ARG A 751 21.73 48.06 6.54
N ALA A 752 21.76 46.78 6.18
CA ALA A 752 22.29 45.73 7.06
C ALA A 752 23.81 45.63 6.90
N VAL A 753 24.53 45.52 8.01
CA VAL A 753 25.99 45.36 8.06
C VAL A 753 26.31 44.18 8.97
N GLN A 754 27.16 43.28 8.50
CA GLN A 754 27.52 42.07 9.26
C GLN A 754 28.41 42.41 10.46
N GLN A 755 28.27 41.67 11.56
CA GLN A 755 29.26 41.71 12.64
C GLN A 755 30.58 41.05 12.15
N GLN A 756 31.71 41.38 12.78
CA GLN A 756 33.05 41.26 12.20
C GLN A 756 33.49 39.83 11.81
N ASP A 757 34.46 39.78 10.89
CA ASP A 757 35.25 38.61 10.45
C ASP A 757 34.48 37.38 9.92
N SER A 758 33.23 37.58 9.49
CA SER A 758 32.60 36.70 8.50
C SER A 758 33.42 36.68 7.21
N SER A 759 33.87 35.50 6.79
CA SER A 759 34.58 35.32 5.52
C SER A 759 33.69 35.43 4.27
N ASN A 760 32.38 35.55 4.45
CA ASN A 760 31.40 35.72 3.37
C ASN A 760 30.68 37.06 3.63
N PRO A 761 31.13 38.18 3.03
CA PRO A 761 30.56 39.50 3.34
C PRO A 761 29.10 39.57 2.91
N LEU A 762 28.22 39.89 3.86
CA LEU A 762 26.78 40.03 3.63
C LEU A 762 26.49 41.21 2.69
N ILE A 763 25.91 40.93 1.52
CA ILE A 763 25.46 41.97 0.59
C ILE A 763 24.09 42.49 1.04
N CYS A 764 23.93 43.80 1.20
CA CYS A 764 22.64 44.42 1.49
C CYS A 764 22.48 45.72 0.70
N ASP A 765 21.40 45.80 -0.08
CA ASP A 765 21.03 47.00 -0.82
C ASP A 765 20.42 48.03 0.15
N PRO A 766 20.90 49.28 0.22
CA PRO A 766 20.33 50.30 1.10
C PRO A 766 18.88 50.60 0.73
N PHE A 767 17.96 50.42 1.68
CA PHE A 767 16.53 50.71 1.49
C PHE A 767 16.23 52.14 1.97
N ARG A 768 15.55 52.92 1.12
CA ARG A 768 15.11 54.29 1.45
C ARG A 768 13.62 54.33 1.75
N PHE A 769 13.26 55.01 2.84
CA PHE A 769 11.88 55.24 3.27
C PHE A 769 11.69 56.67 3.77
N THR A 770 10.43 57.09 3.88
CA THR A 770 10.02 58.40 4.37
C THR A 770 9.14 58.23 5.61
N ILE A 771 9.39 59.01 6.64
CA ILE A 771 8.45 59.23 7.74
C ILE A 771 7.68 60.51 7.43
N HIS A 772 6.35 60.45 7.47
CA HIS A 772 5.44 61.57 7.26
C HIS A 772 4.99 62.16 8.61
N PRO A 773 4.60 63.46 8.65
CA PRO A 773 3.93 64.05 9.80
C PRO A 773 2.70 63.25 10.26
N GLY A 774 2.43 63.31 11.56
CA GLY A 774 1.21 62.77 12.18
C GLY A 774 -0.03 63.64 11.94
N ASP A 775 -1.05 63.44 12.79
CA ASP A 775 -2.34 64.12 12.64
C ASP A 775 -2.36 65.54 13.23
N VAL A 776 -3.24 66.38 12.67
CA VAL A 776 -3.34 67.82 12.96
C VAL A 776 -3.63 68.07 14.44
N LYS A 777 -2.81 68.91 15.08
CA LYS A 777 -2.99 69.33 16.48
C LYS A 777 -3.17 70.85 16.64
N ASP A 778 -2.75 71.64 15.66
CA ASP A 778 -2.82 73.11 15.68
C ASP A 778 -3.04 73.74 14.27
N VAL A 779 -3.58 74.97 14.23
CA VAL A 779 -4.10 75.65 13.02
C VAL A 779 -3.86 77.17 13.07
N GLU A 780 -3.36 77.76 11.97
CA GLU A 780 -3.01 79.19 11.87
C GLU A 780 -3.64 79.87 10.64
N LEU A 781 -4.14 81.11 10.78
CA LEU A 781 -4.81 81.91 9.73
C LEU A 781 -3.91 83.04 9.17
N GLN A 782 -4.04 83.35 7.88
CA GLN A 782 -3.35 84.48 7.23
C GLN A 782 -4.34 85.32 6.39
N LEU A 783 -4.58 86.57 6.84
CA LEU A 783 -5.48 87.56 6.23
C LEU A 783 -4.71 88.85 5.89
N GLU A 784 -5.11 89.57 4.83
CA GLU A 784 -4.47 90.83 4.42
C GLU A 784 -4.89 92.05 5.26
N ASP A 785 -6.17 92.13 5.63
CA ASP A 785 -6.74 93.12 6.55
C ASP A 785 -7.31 92.36 7.77
N ARG A 786 -6.94 92.80 8.98
CA ARG A 786 -6.57 91.87 10.07
C ARG A 786 -7.65 90.86 10.51
N ASP A 787 -8.94 91.15 10.31
CA ASP A 787 -10.06 90.29 10.71
C ASP A 787 -11.26 90.32 9.72
N LEU A 788 -11.09 90.66 8.42
CA LEU A 788 -12.22 90.98 7.51
C LEU A 788 -12.11 90.47 6.05
N VAL A 789 -13.23 90.00 5.49
CA VAL A 789 -13.41 89.54 4.08
C VAL A 789 -14.67 90.21 3.44
N LYS A 790 -14.73 90.36 2.10
CA LYS A 790 -15.84 91.04 1.35
C LYS A 790 -16.22 90.24 0.08
N MET A 791 -17.50 90.24 -0.33
CA MET A 791 -18.06 89.29 -1.33
C MET A 791 -19.25 89.84 -2.15
N GLU A 792 -19.65 89.10 -3.21
CA GLU A 792 -20.77 89.37 -4.12
C GLU A 792 -21.39 88.02 -4.61
N HIS A 793 -22.72 87.87 -4.69
CA HIS A 793 -23.42 86.63 -5.10
C HIS A 793 -22.98 86.23 -6.53
N GLY A 794 -22.10 85.24 -6.62
CA GLY A 794 -21.57 84.76 -7.90
C GLY A 794 -20.22 85.38 -8.30
N LYS A 795 -19.52 86.05 -7.38
CA LYS A 795 -18.07 86.31 -7.45
C LYS A 795 -17.36 85.74 -6.24
N GLU A 796 -16.11 85.36 -6.44
CA GLU A 796 -15.31 84.57 -5.52
C GLU A 796 -14.36 85.45 -4.68
N SER A 797 -13.87 84.96 -3.54
CA SER A 797 -12.89 85.66 -2.66
C SER A 797 -12.08 84.64 -1.82
N SER A 798 -10.85 84.95 -1.38
CA SER A 798 -9.97 83.90 -0.80
C SER A 798 -8.85 84.37 0.15
N PHE A 799 -8.35 83.47 1.02
CA PHE A 799 -7.27 83.67 2.02
C PHE A 799 -6.53 82.35 2.40
N LYS A 800 -5.51 82.35 3.28
CA LYS A 800 -4.67 81.16 3.60
C LYS A 800 -4.73 80.66 5.06
N VAL A 801 -4.46 79.36 5.24
CA VAL A 801 -4.45 78.61 6.53
C VAL A 801 -3.27 77.61 6.55
N THR A 802 -2.63 77.35 7.70
CA THR A 802 -1.51 76.37 7.87
C THR A 802 -1.76 75.39 9.03
N LEU A 803 -1.21 74.16 8.97
CA LEU A 803 -1.47 73.05 9.93
C LEU A 803 -0.17 72.38 10.46
N TYR A 804 -0.20 71.90 11.71
CA TYR A 804 0.95 71.24 12.39
C TYR A 804 0.56 69.97 13.17
N ASP A 805 1.49 69.02 13.32
CA ASP A 805 1.34 67.78 14.10
C ASP A 805 1.81 67.90 15.56
N GLU A 806 1.71 66.82 16.34
CA GLU A 806 2.07 66.83 17.76
C GLU A 806 3.58 66.90 18.08
N TYR A 807 4.43 66.52 17.13
CA TYR A 807 5.88 66.64 17.20
C TYR A 807 6.37 67.94 16.53
N LYS A 808 5.42 68.82 16.13
CA LYS A 808 5.60 70.09 15.41
C LYS A 808 6.13 69.95 13.98
N ASN A 809 5.96 68.79 13.34
CA ASN A 809 6.16 68.69 11.89
C ASN A 809 5.01 69.44 11.18
N THR A 810 5.31 70.26 10.18
CA THR A 810 4.28 70.93 9.36
C THR A 810 3.54 69.89 8.52
N ILE A 811 2.20 69.87 8.59
CA ILE A 811 1.39 68.89 7.87
C ILE A 811 0.96 69.47 6.52
N PRO A 812 1.27 68.81 5.38
CA PRO A 812 0.63 69.13 4.10
C PRO A 812 -0.90 68.91 4.24
N PRO A 813 -1.73 69.96 4.09
CA PRO A 813 -3.16 69.83 4.33
C PRO A 813 -3.82 68.88 3.31
N LYS A 814 -4.72 68.02 3.81
CA LYS A 814 -5.36 66.92 3.07
C LYS A 814 -6.86 67.20 2.91
N VAL A 815 -7.48 66.59 1.90
CA VAL A 815 -8.94 66.61 1.63
C VAL A 815 -9.79 66.10 2.81
N SER A 816 -9.19 65.31 3.72
CA SER A 816 -9.87 64.83 4.93
C SER A 816 -9.97 65.87 6.04
N HIS A 817 -8.99 66.79 6.13
CA HIS A 817 -9.04 67.93 7.03
C HIS A 817 -10.08 68.92 6.51
N LYS A 818 -11.31 68.87 7.02
CA LYS A 818 -12.42 69.67 6.50
C LYS A 818 -12.46 71.03 7.19
N PRO A 819 -12.05 72.13 6.53
CA PRO A 819 -12.36 73.46 7.03
C PRO A 819 -13.86 73.72 6.89
N LYS A 820 -14.47 74.24 7.95
CA LYS A 820 -15.85 74.68 7.99
C LYS A 820 -15.87 76.13 8.48
N ILE A 821 -16.51 77.02 7.72
CA ILE A 821 -16.75 78.40 8.15
C ILE A 821 -18.17 78.48 8.70
N GLU A 822 -18.32 78.93 9.94
CA GLU A 822 -19.60 79.11 10.63
C GLU A 822 -19.86 80.60 10.84
N VAL A 823 -20.99 81.10 10.34
CA VAL A 823 -21.38 82.51 10.45
C VAL A 823 -22.37 82.68 11.61
N ALA A 824 -22.15 83.64 12.49
CA ALA A 824 -22.91 83.83 13.73
C ALA A 824 -24.38 84.25 13.53
N SER A 825 -24.75 84.68 12.31
CA SER A 825 -26.13 84.93 11.90
C SER A 825 -26.54 83.88 10.87
N GLY A 826 -27.50 83.02 11.24
CA GLY A 826 -27.98 81.90 10.41
C GLY A 826 -28.75 82.29 9.13
N LEU A 827 -28.75 83.57 8.77
CA LEU A 827 -29.36 84.11 7.54
C LEU A 827 -28.37 84.17 6.37
N VAL A 828 -27.14 83.68 6.55
CA VAL A 828 -26.09 83.60 5.53
C VAL A 828 -25.51 82.20 5.51
N LYS A 829 -25.44 81.61 4.32
CA LYS A 829 -24.62 80.44 3.99
C LYS A 829 -23.49 80.86 3.07
N LEU A 830 -22.37 80.16 3.16
CA LEU A 830 -21.19 80.36 2.34
C LEU A 830 -20.77 79.00 1.80
N ASP A 831 -20.74 78.84 0.48
CA ASP A 831 -20.07 77.73 -0.17
C ASP A 831 -18.58 78.06 -0.27
N VAL A 832 -17.79 77.25 0.42
CA VAL A 832 -16.36 77.48 0.60
C VAL A 832 -15.58 76.30 0.05
N GLU A 833 -15.06 76.46 -1.16
CA GLU A 833 -13.99 75.62 -1.66
C GLU A 833 -12.70 75.91 -0.87
N HIS A 834 -11.77 74.96 -0.95
CA HIS A 834 -10.43 75.16 -0.46
C HIS A 834 -9.46 74.35 -1.31
N THR A 835 -8.34 74.96 -1.70
CA THR A 835 -7.28 74.29 -2.46
C THR A 835 -6.03 74.16 -1.59
N PHE A 836 -5.29 73.08 -1.77
CA PHE A 836 -4.10 72.79 -0.98
C PHE A 836 -2.84 73.22 -1.75
N GLU A 837 -2.22 74.31 -1.32
CA GLU A 837 -1.02 74.90 -1.92
C GLU A 837 0.21 74.57 -1.06
N GLY A 838 0.81 73.40 -1.31
CA GLY A 838 2.01 72.94 -0.62
C GLY A 838 1.72 72.58 0.84
N TYR A 839 2.13 73.44 1.77
CA TYR A 839 1.90 73.28 3.21
C TYR A 839 0.77 74.17 3.75
N ALA A 840 0.12 74.96 2.88
CA ALA A 840 -0.99 75.83 3.22
C ALA A 840 -2.28 75.44 2.48
N MET A 841 -3.41 75.84 3.04
CA MET A 841 -4.77 75.64 2.53
C MET A 841 -5.32 77.02 2.15
N GLN A 842 -5.51 77.27 0.85
CA GLN A 842 -6.16 78.46 0.31
C GLN A 842 -7.67 78.27 0.43
N MET A 843 -8.29 78.96 1.39
CA MET A 843 -9.75 79.03 1.54
C MET A 843 -10.30 79.92 0.43
N LYS A 844 -11.26 79.44 -0.37
CA LYS A 844 -11.89 80.16 -1.48
C LYS A 844 -13.41 80.14 -1.30
N ILE A 845 -13.99 81.28 -0.97
CA ILE A 845 -15.43 81.44 -0.81
C ILE A 845 -16.00 81.73 -2.20
N VAL A 846 -16.72 80.76 -2.76
CA VAL A 846 -17.06 80.68 -4.20
C VAL A 846 -18.45 81.22 -4.47
N ARG A 847 -19.38 80.92 -3.58
CA ARG A 847 -20.77 81.34 -3.66
C ARG A 847 -21.26 81.69 -2.28
N VAL A 848 -22.08 82.73 -2.24
CA VAL A 848 -22.81 83.15 -1.06
C VAL A 848 -24.26 82.75 -1.27
N GLU A 849 -24.97 82.35 -0.21
CA GLU A 849 -26.44 82.31 -0.22
C GLU A 849 -26.97 83.13 0.96
N SER A 850 -27.67 84.23 0.68
CA SER A 850 -28.41 84.97 1.70
C SER A 850 -29.63 85.66 1.08
N GLU A 851 -30.71 85.69 1.85
CA GLU A 851 -31.93 86.44 1.55
C GLU A 851 -31.71 87.97 1.61
N LYS A 852 -30.64 88.44 2.26
CA LYS A 852 -30.38 89.88 2.49
C LYS A 852 -28.88 90.21 2.46
N CYS A 853 -28.51 91.16 1.60
CA CYS A 853 -27.16 91.71 1.53
C CYS A 853 -26.80 92.50 2.80
N GLY A 854 -25.56 92.39 3.30
CA GLY A 854 -25.16 92.99 4.59
C GLY A 854 -23.76 92.57 5.09
N ARG A 855 -23.48 92.82 6.38
CA ARG A 855 -22.25 92.47 7.12
C ARG A 855 -22.49 91.47 8.26
N PHE A 856 -21.54 90.57 8.49
CA PHE A 856 -21.67 89.40 9.38
C PHE A 856 -20.32 89.03 10.05
N SER A 857 -20.38 88.20 11.10
CA SER A 857 -19.19 87.70 11.85
C SER A 857 -19.13 86.17 11.81
N ALA A 858 -17.94 85.58 11.83
CA ALA A 858 -17.70 84.17 11.52
C ALA A 858 -16.54 83.51 12.31
N LYS A 859 -16.46 82.19 12.23
CA LYS A 859 -15.29 81.39 12.66
C LYS A 859 -14.96 80.28 11.67
N LEU A 860 -13.69 79.92 11.58
CA LEU A 860 -13.16 78.77 10.86
C LEU A 860 -12.88 77.65 11.86
N VAL A 861 -13.42 76.46 11.61
CA VAL A 861 -13.13 75.22 12.34
C VAL A 861 -12.48 74.25 11.34
N VAL A 862 -11.27 73.76 11.60
CA VAL A 862 -10.68 72.64 10.83
C VAL A 862 -10.91 71.36 11.62
N MET A 863 -11.68 70.45 11.05
CA MET A 863 -11.95 69.13 11.62
C MET A 863 -10.79 68.17 11.35
N ARG A 864 -10.35 67.46 12.38
CA ARG A 864 -9.47 66.28 12.29
C ARG A 864 -10.25 65.08 11.76
N ASP A 865 -9.52 64.07 11.27
CA ASP A 865 -10.10 62.85 10.70
C ASP A 865 -10.85 61.99 11.74
N ASP A 866 -10.60 62.20 13.04
CA ASP A 866 -11.32 61.57 14.18
C ASP A 866 -12.58 62.32 14.63
N GLY A 867 -12.81 63.54 14.13
CA GLY A 867 -13.99 64.36 14.46
C GLY A 867 -13.78 65.43 15.54
N GLU A 868 -12.60 65.58 16.12
CA GLU A 868 -12.30 66.78 16.93
C GLU A 868 -11.98 68.00 16.04
N GLY A 869 -12.41 69.19 16.45
CA GLY A 869 -12.18 70.44 15.70
C GLY A 869 -11.17 71.39 16.38
N LYS A 870 -10.43 72.15 15.59
CA LYS A 870 -9.63 73.31 16.04
C LYS A 870 -10.15 74.59 15.37
N GLU A 871 -10.33 75.67 16.13
CA GLU A 871 -11.10 76.85 15.66
C GLU A 871 -10.46 78.22 15.91
N THR A 872 -10.84 79.20 15.09
CA THR A 872 -10.34 80.59 15.07
C THR A 872 -11.36 81.53 14.36
N HIS A 873 -11.34 82.86 14.58
CA HIS A 873 -12.48 83.79 14.32
C HIS A 873 -12.17 84.99 13.37
N PHE A 874 -13.15 85.51 12.61
CA PHE A 874 -13.04 86.66 11.64
C PHE A 874 -14.41 87.23 11.15
N ASN A 875 -14.50 88.12 10.12
CA ASN A 875 -15.75 88.82 9.68
C ASN A 875 -15.96 88.96 8.14
N ILE A 876 -17.21 89.24 7.65
CA ILE A 876 -17.68 89.05 6.23
C ILE A 876 -18.74 90.11 5.70
N GLU A 877 -18.89 90.36 4.37
CA GLU A 877 -19.78 91.37 3.71
C GLU A 877 -20.27 90.95 2.26
N ILE A 878 -21.52 91.27 1.75
CA ILE A 878 -22.23 90.56 0.61
C ILE A 878 -23.09 91.43 -0.41
N SER A 879 -23.22 91.05 -1.72
CA SER A 879 -24.14 91.59 -2.81
C SER A 879 -24.74 90.53 -3.83
N HIS A 880 -25.31 90.80 -5.06
CA HIS A 880 -26.33 89.99 -5.89
C HIS A 880 -25.95 89.30 -7.30
N GLY A 881 -26.79 88.40 -7.93
CA GLY A 881 -26.44 87.42 -9.06
C GLY A 881 -27.47 87.03 -10.24
N ALA A 882 -27.42 85.82 -10.88
CA ALA A 882 -28.00 85.48 -12.24
C ALA A 882 -28.66 84.05 -12.57
N ALA A 883 -29.16 83.84 -13.82
CA ALA A 883 -30.13 82.81 -14.34
C ALA A 883 -29.69 81.33 -14.55
N GLN A 884 -30.53 80.28 -14.31
CA GLN A 884 -30.10 78.84 -14.40
C GLN A 884 -31.09 77.66 -14.69
N SER A 885 -32.40 77.67 -14.41
CA SER A 885 -33.23 76.42 -14.32
C SER A 885 -34.54 76.42 -15.12
N LEU A 886 -35.14 75.24 -15.35
CA LEU A 886 -36.35 75.05 -16.17
C LEU A 886 -37.29 73.95 -15.61
N GLN A 887 -38.61 74.17 -15.69
CA GLN A 887 -39.68 73.37 -15.06
C GLN A 887 -40.81 73.04 -16.04
N VAL A 888 -41.31 71.79 -16.03
CA VAL A 888 -42.44 71.29 -16.84
C VAL A 888 -43.72 71.24 -15.98
N GLU A 889 -44.88 71.59 -16.54
CA GLU A 889 -46.17 71.49 -15.84
C GLU A 889 -46.75 70.06 -15.89
N GLN A 890 -47.40 69.61 -14.79
CA GLN A 890 -47.82 68.22 -14.66
C GLN A 890 -49.07 67.88 -15.49
N SER A 891 -48.96 66.91 -16.39
CA SER A 891 -50.09 66.20 -17.01
C SER A 891 -50.28 64.83 -16.36
N GLU A 892 -51.48 64.51 -15.89
CA GLU A 892 -51.78 63.26 -15.18
C GLU A 892 -51.62 62.01 -16.07
N GLY A 893 -50.99 60.95 -15.55
CA GLY A 893 -51.18 59.57 -16.02
C GLY A 893 -50.56 59.15 -17.37
N LEU A 894 -49.29 59.49 -17.64
CA LEU A 894 -48.58 59.06 -18.86
C LEU A 894 -48.08 57.60 -18.82
N GLU A 895 -49.01 56.64 -18.83
CA GLU A 895 -48.71 55.21 -19.00
C GLU A 895 -48.61 54.84 -20.49
N LEU A 896 -47.37 54.76 -21.02
CA LEU A 896 -47.10 54.52 -22.44
C LEU A 896 -46.57 53.11 -22.69
N ILE A 897 -47.50 52.17 -22.93
CA ILE A 897 -47.18 50.82 -23.42
C ILE A 897 -47.41 50.78 -24.95
N ASN A 898 -46.33 50.66 -25.73
CA ASN A 898 -46.33 50.28 -27.15
C ASN A 898 -47.33 51.04 -28.07
N ARG A 899 -47.39 52.38 -27.96
CA ARG A 899 -48.07 53.24 -28.96
C ARG A 899 -47.11 53.60 -30.11
N SER A 900 -47.65 53.70 -31.31
CA SER A 900 -46.90 54.06 -32.53
C SER A 900 -46.69 55.57 -32.74
N VAL A 901 -47.24 56.41 -31.86
CA VAL A 901 -47.11 57.89 -31.86
C VAL A 901 -47.05 58.38 -30.40
N LEU A 902 -46.28 59.44 -30.14
CA LEU A 902 -46.00 60.02 -28.82
C LEU A 902 -46.45 61.51 -28.75
N PRO A 903 -46.83 62.04 -27.56
CA PRO A 903 -47.33 63.42 -27.39
C PRO A 903 -46.24 64.48 -27.09
N GLU A 904 -46.64 65.76 -27.06
CA GLU A 904 -45.82 66.97 -26.80
C GLU A 904 -46.11 67.57 -25.39
N LEU A 905 -45.18 68.39 -24.83
CA LEU A 905 -45.26 68.99 -23.47
C LEU A 905 -44.63 70.41 -23.39
N THR A 906 -44.97 71.22 -22.37
CA THR A 906 -44.69 72.69 -22.23
C THR A 906 -43.99 73.09 -20.90
N CYS A 907 -43.24 74.22 -20.83
CA CYS A 907 -42.34 74.53 -19.69
C CYS A 907 -41.89 76.02 -19.48
N VAL A 908 -41.31 76.35 -18.30
CA VAL A 908 -40.99 77.72 -17.74
C VAL A 908 -39.58 77.83 -17.09
N VAL A 909 -38.96 79.03 -16.98
CA VAL A 909 -37.53 79.29 -16.59
C VAL A 909 -37.30 80.15 -15.32
N GLN A 910 -36.24 79.88 -14.53
CA GLN A 910 -35.85 80.61 -13.28
C GLN A 910 -34.33 80.80 -13.06
N ASP A 911 -33.92 81.50 -11.99
CA ASP A 911 -32.52 81.71 -11.57
C ASP A 911 -31.93 80.57 -10.68
N GLY A 912 -30.64 80.67 -10.36
CA GLY A 912 -29.93 79.68 -9.53
C GLY A 912 -30.38 79.58 -8.07
N PHE A 913 -31.36 80.39 -7.65
CA PHE A 913 -31.94 80.48 -6.31
C PHE A 913 -33.48 80.42 -6.32
N GLY A 914 -34.11 80.19 -7.48
CA GLY A 914 -35.57 80.12 -7.64
C GLY A 914 -36.27 81.46 -7.89
N ASN A 915 -35.54 82.57 -8.04
CA ASN A 915 -36.13 83.85 -8.43
C ASN A 915 -36.51 83.83 -9.93
N ARG A 916 -37.66 84.41 -10.30
CA ARG A 916 -38.09 84.42 -11.71
C ARG A 916 -37.19 85.31 -12.55
N CYS A 917 -36.50 84.72 -13.52
CA CYS A 917 -35.77 85.45 -14.55
C CYS A 917 -36.75 86.11 -15.53
N THR A 918 -36.76 87.43 -15.59
CA THR A 918 -37.75 88.24 -16.32
C THR A 918 -37.48 88.35 -17.83
N ARG A 919 -37.00 87.28 -18.48
CA ARG A 919 -36.43 87.35 -19.84
C ARG A 919 -36.65 86.17 -20.81
N VAL A 920 -37.35 85.09 -20.44
CA VAL A 920 -37.59 83.93 -21.35
C VAL A 920 -38.96 83.31 -21.06
N ASP A 921 -39.77 83.11 -22.10
CA ASP A 921 -41.05 82.39 -22.10
C ASP A 921 -41.15 81.51 -23.39
N ASP A 922 -42.03 80.49 -23.40
CA ASP A 922 -42.34 79.50 -24.47
C ASP A 922 -41.26 78.47 -24.93
N ALA A 923 -41.43 77.18 -24.56
CA ALA A 923 -40.63 76.03 -25.05
C ALA A 923 -41.37 74.66 -25.03
N ILE A 924 -40.99 73.73 -25.93
CA ILE A 924 -41.69 72.44 -26.23
C ILE A 924 -40.73 71.23 -26.19
N LEU A 925 -41.22 70.02 -25.84
CA LEU A 925 -40.44 68.79 -25.62
C LEU A 925 -40.99 67.54 -26.37
N TYR A 926 -40.09 66.65 -26.84
CA TYR A 926 -40.40 65.39 -27.57
C TYR A 926 -39.76 64.13 -26.94
N LEU A 927 -40.39 62.95 -27.11
CA LEU A 927 -39.96 61.64 -26.58
C LEU A 927 -39.60 60.63 -27.70
N THR A 928 -38.74 59.64 -27.40
CA THR A 928 -38.12 58.76 -28.43
C THR A 928 -37.95 57.26 -28.08
N SER A 929 -38.49 56.77 -26.96
CA SER A 929 -38.44 55.34 -26.58
C SER A 929 -39.80 54.86 -26.04
N ALA A 930 -40.16 53.60 -26.30
CA ALA A 930 -41.51 53.05 -26.10
C ALA A 930 -41.71 52.21 -24.83
N ASP A 931 -40.64 51.95 -24.06
CA ASP A 931 -40.65 51.20 -22.80
C ASP A 931 -40.25 52.10 -21.61
N LEU A 932 -40.83 53.29 -21.51
CA LEU A 932 -40.60 54.27 -20.44
C LEU A 932 -41.87 54.49 -19.61
N HIS A 933 -41.82 54.05 -18.34
CA HIS A 933 -42.89 54.24 -17.36
C HIS A 933 -42.57 55.46 -16.48
N PHE A 934 -43.28 56.58 -16.68
CA PHE A 934 -43.16 57.78 -15.85
C PHE A 934 -44.34 57.90 -14.88
N ALA A 935 -44.33 57.08 -13.83
CA ALA A 935 -45.19 57.31 -12.67
C ALA A 935 -44.54 58.39 -11.77
N ASP A 936 -45.33 59.41 -11.40
CA ASP A 936 -45.09 60.37 -10.31
C ASP A 936 -43.74 61.13 -10.29
N CYS A 937 -43.02 61.19 -11.42
CA CYS A 937 -41.72 61.85 -11.54
C CYS A 937 -41.86 63.34 -11.91
N PHE A 938 -41.62 64.23 -10.95
CA PHE A 938 -41.53 65.68 -11.19
C PHE A 938 -40.24 66.02 -11.97
N ILE A 939 -40.35 66.64 -13.15
CA ILE A 939 -39.19 67.01 -13.97
C ILE A 939 -38.74 68.44 -13.68
N SER A 940 -37.53 68.57 -13.13
CA SER A 940 -36.80 69.84 -13.01
C SER A 940 -35.30 69.60 -13.21
N GLY A 941 -34.57 70.58 -13.77
CA GLY A 941 -33.14 70.46 -14.00
C GLY A 941 -32.48 71.70 -14.59
N LYS A 942 -31.14 71.67 -14.65
CA LYS A 942 -30.32 72.77 -15.23
C LYS A 942 -30.11 72.58 -16.73
N VAL A 943 -30.39 73.63 -17.50
CA VAL A 943 -30.30 73.61 -18.97
C VAL A 943 -28.86 73.89 -19.41
N ASN A 944 -28.12 72.83 -19.74
CA ASN A 944 -26.74 72.94 -20.25
C ASN A 944 -26.74 72.68 -21.78
N HIS A 945 -26.52 73.72 -22.57
CA HIS A 945 -26.24 73.67 -24.02
C HIS A 945 -27.12 72.69 -24.84
N GLY A 946 -28.45 72.73 -24.66
CA GLY A 946 -29.40 71.97 -25.49
C GLY A 946 -29.43 70.45 -25.24
N LYS A 947 -28.89 69.94 -24.13
CA LYS A 947 -28.93 68.52 -23.80
C LYS A 947 -29.35 68.28 -22.35
N HIS A 948 -30.19 67.27 -22.11
CA HIS A 948 -30.65 66.90 -20.78
C HIS A 948 -30.70 65.37 -20.62
N THR A 949 -30.20 64.87 -19.50
CA THR A 949 -30.06 63.43 -19.23
C THR A 949 -30.87 63.08 -18.01
N PHE A 950 -31.68 62.03 -18.09
CA PHE A 950 -32.53 61.59 -16.99
C PHE A 950 -31.99 60.29 -16.41
N GLN A 951 -32.21 60.11 -15.12
CA GLN A 951 -31.78 58.94 -14.37
C GLN A 951 -32.93 58.56 -13.44
N THR A 952 -33.60 57.46 -13.78
CA THR A 952 -34.57 56.81 -12.89
C THR A 952 -33.92 55.59 -12.25
N ASP A 953 -34.48 55.10 -11.16
CA ASP A 953 -33.82 54.34 -10.09
C ASP A 953 -33.02 53.08 -10.50
N LYS A 954 -33.15 52.61 -11.74
CA LYS A 954 -32.45 51.41 -12.24
C LYS A 954 -31.75 51.58 -13.60
N GLN A 955 -31.89 52.69 -14.32
CA GLN A 955 -31.11 53.00 -15.55
C GLN A 955 -30.96 54.51 -15.82
N VAL A 956 -29.82 54.91 -16.38
CA VAL A 956 -29.58 56.25 -16.95
C VAL A 956 -29.99 56.25 -18.42
N GLN A 957 -30.77 57.25 -18.87
CA GLN A 957 -31.14 57.42 -20.28
C GLN A 957 -31.03 58.89 -20.72
N SER A 958 -30.42 59.13 -21.89
CA SER A 958 -30.18 60.49 -22.42
C SER A 958 -31.31 60.96 -23.33
N LEU A 959 -31.87 62.14 -23.06
CA LEU A 959 -32.67 62.88 -24.03
C LEU A 959 -31.81 63.92 -24.78
N TYR A 960 -32.33 64.37 -25.91
CA TYR A 960 -31.70 65.36 -26.79
C TYR A 960 -32.75 66.39 -27.19
N PHE A 961 -32.41 67.67 -27.07
CA PHE A 961 -33.27 68.77 -27.49
C PHE A 961 -32.70 69.31 -28.80
N LEU A 962 -33.50 69.33 -29.85
CA LEU A 962 -33.17 70.09 -31.05
C LEU A 962 -33.50 71.56 -30.76
N SER A 963 -32.48 72.42 -30.71
CA SER A 963 -32.74 73.86 -30.80
C SER A 963 -33.41 74.14 -32.16
N PRO A 964 -34.48 74.96 -32.20
CA PRO A 964 -35.10 75.38 -33.47
C PRO A 964 -34.12 76.05 -34.46
N GLU A 965 -32.96 76.52 -33.98
CA GLU A 965 -31.97 77.25 -34.78
C GLU A 965 -31.09 76.37 -35.68
N SER A 966 -30.99 75.04 -35.43
CA SER A 966 -30.15 74.14 -36.25
C SER A 966 -30.91 73.60 -37.49
N GLY A 967 -31.21 74.50 -38.44
CA GLY A 967 -32.15 74.30 -39.55
C GLY A 967 -31.80 73.33 -40.70
N GLN A 968 -31.07 72.22 -40.46
CA GLN A 968 -30.87 71.13 -41.43
C GLN A 968 -31.03 69.77 -40.71
N LYS A 969 -32.09 68.98 -40.94
CA LYS A 969 -32.46 68.25 -42.18
C LYS A 969 -31.41 67.21 -42.65
N GLU A 970 -31.18 66.17 -41.86
CA GLU A 970 -31.71 64.82 -42.16
C GLU A 970 -31.44 63.82 -41.02
N ALA A 971 -32.45 63.56 -40.19
CA ALA A 971 -32.40 62.53 -39.17
C ALA A 971 -32.86 61.18 -39.77
N THR A 972 -31.94 60.38 -40.31
CA THR A 972 -32.26 59.01 -40.77
C THR A 972 -31.45 57.95 -40.02
N ARG A 973 -32.17 56.97 -39.46
CA ARG A 973 -31.66 55.68 -38.91
C ARG A 973 -30.76 55.76 -37.68
N CYS A 974 -31.35 56.13 -36.54
CA CYS A 974 -30.99 55.44 -35.30
C CYS A 974 -31.35 53.94 -35.44
N SER A 975 -30.45 53.01 -35.08
CA SER A 975 -30.78 51.58 -35.03
C SER A 975 -30.00 50.84 -33.95
N VAL A 976 -30.71 50.01 -33.17
CA VAL A 976 -30.21 49.38 -31.94
C VAL A 976 -29.57 48.02 -32.24
N VAL A 977 -28.27 48.00 -32.56
CA VAL A 977 -27.45 46.76 -32.52
C VAL A 977 -25.99 47.07 -32.18
N ARG A 978 -25.53 46.68 -30.97
CA ARG A 978 -24.19 46.12 -30.62
C ARG A 978 -23.79 46.47 -29.17
N SER A 979 -23.78 45.46 -28.30
CA SER A 979 -23.07 45.47 -27.01
C SER A 979 -22.66 44.05 -26.59
N TRP A 980 -22.08 43.30 -27.54
CA TRP A 980 -21.08 42.29 -27.18
C TRP A 980 -19.76 43.03 -26.96
N ASP A 981 -19.60 43.62 -25.77
CA ASP A 981 -18.28 44.03 -25.31
C ASP A 981 -18.22 44.12 -23.77
N LEU A 982 -16.99 43.93 -23.28
CA LEU A 982 -16.49 43.75 -21.92
C LEU A 982 -16.98 44.82 -20.89
N THR A 983 -16.93 44.63 -19.56
CA THR A 983 -15.85 44.00 -18.76
C THR A 983 -16.28 43.68 -17.31
N LYS A 984 -15.54 42.79 -16.63
CA LYS A 984 -15.55 42.63 -15.15
C LYS A 984 -14.99 43.86 -14.43
N ARG A 985 -15.29 44.00 -13.12
CA ARG A 985 -14.25 44.03 -12.06
C ARG A 985 -14.81 43.83 -10.64
N ASN A 986 -14.15 42.96 -9.87
CA ASN A 986 -14.06 42.89 -8.40
C ASN A 986 -15.37 42.73 -7.59
N ARG A 987 -15.94 41.51 -7.63
CA ARG A 987 -15.66 40.51 -6.58
C ARG A 987 -15.06 39.27 -7.28
N ASP A 988 -13.95 38.68 -6.84
CA ASP A 988 -13.65 38.05 -5.55
C ASP A 988 -14.50 36.76 -5.36
N GLU A 989 -13.95 35.56 -5.20
CA GLU A 989 -12.54 35.13 -5.10
C GLU A 989 -12.38 33.69 -5.65
N SER A 990 -11.24 33.38 -6.27
CA SER A 990 -10.79 32.05 -6.78
C SER A 990 -11.64 31.31 -7.84
N GLY A 991 -12.97 31.47 -7.90
CA GLY A 991 -13.83 30.70 -8.82
C GLY A 991 -13.84 31.18 -10.28
N VAL A 992 -13.95 32.50 -10.48
CA VAL A 992 -14.23 33.09 -11.81
C VAL A 992 -13.06 32.95 -12.79
N GLU A 993 -11.81 32.89 -12.34
CA GLU A 993 -10.68 32.68 -13.26
C GLU A 993 -10.66 31.26 -13.87
N LEU A 994 -11.09 30.23 -13.12
CA LEU A 994 -11.26 28.90 -13.71
C LEU A 994 -12.47 28.85 -14.64
N GLU A 995 -13.62 29.37 -14.22
CA GLU A 995 -14.85 29.30 -15.03
C GLU A 995 -14.76 30.13 -16.31
N GLU A 996 -14.21 31.35 -16.22
CA GLU A 996 -13.81 32.19 -17.36
C GLU A 996 -12.90 31.44 -18.35
N THR A 997 -11.76 30.95 -17.87
CA THR A 997 -10.76 30.26 -18.69
C THR A 997 -11.36 28.99 -19.33
N TRP A 998 -12.20 28.25 -18.62
CA TRP A 998 -12.89 27.08 -19.17
C TRP A 998 -13.92 27.46 -20.24
N ASN A 999 -14.77 28.46 -19.98
CA ASN A 999 -15.79 28.86 -20.93
C ASN A 999 -15.16 29.48 -22.18
N GLU A 1000 -14.04 30.21 -22.08
CA GLU A 1000 -13.26 30.63 -23.25
C GLU A 1000 -12.71 29.42 -24.04
N LEU A 1001 -12.06 28.47 -23.36
CA LEU A 1001 -11.49 27.28 -24.02
C LEU A 1001 -12.56 26.40 -24.68
N ILE A 1002 -13.75 26.27 -24.08
CA ILE A 1002 -14.90 25.56 -24.65
C ILE A 1002 -15.54 26.38 -25.77
N ALA A 1003 -15.62 27.71 -25.64
CA ALA A 1003 -16.21 28.57 -26.66
C ALA A 1003 -15.39 28.62 -27.96
N LYS A 1004 -14.06 28.52 -27.86
CA LYS A 1004 -13.11 28.46 -28.98
C LYS A 1004 -13.11 27.11 -29.73
N GLN A 1005 -13.78 26.07 -29.22
CA GLN A 1005 -13.88 24.77 -29.90
C GLN A 1005 -15.05 24.72 -30.89
N LEU A 1006 -14.75 24.48 -32.18
CA LEU A 1006 -15.73 24.26 -33.26
C LEU A 1006 -16.66 23.05 -33.02
N LYS A 1007 -16.25 22.10 -32.17
CA LYS A 1007 -17.09 21.03 -31.61
C LYS A 1007 -16.77 20.91 -30.12
N PRO A 1008 -17.63 21.37 -29.20
CA PRO A 1008 -17.39 21.25 -27.77
C PRO A 1008 -17.40 19.78 -27.34
N ILE A 1009 -16.35 19.34 -26.66
CA ILE A 1009 -16.18 17.94 -26.21
C ILE A 1009 -17.11 17.54 -25.04
N GLY A 1010 -17.65 18.53 -24.33
CA GLY A 1010 -18.56 18.38 -23.20
C GLY A 1010 -19.12 19.73 -22.73
N PHE A 1011 -19.84 19.72 -21.61
CA PHE A 1011 -20.41 20.92 -20.98
C PHE A 1011 -20.37 20.81 -19.44
N LEU A 1012 -20.28 21.96 -18.77
CA LEU A 1012 -20.39 22.04 -17.31
C LEU A 1012 -21.85 22.24 -16.88
N ASN A 1013 -22.32 21.43 -15.94
CA ASN A 1013 -23.59 21.64 -15.24
C ASN A 1013 -23.30 22.22 -13.85
N PRO A 1014 -23.88 23.37 -13.46
CA PRO A 1014 -23.54 24.07 -12.22
C PRO A 1014 -23.89 23.30 -10.92
N PHE A 1015 -24.70 22.24 -11.00
CA PHE A 1015 -25.09 21.43 -9.83
C PHE A 1015 -24.46 20.02 -9.82
N HIS A 1016 -23.95 19.54 -10.96
CA HIS A 1016 -23.57 18.13 -11.13
C HIS A 1016 -22.22 17.91 -11.85
N GLY A 1017 -21.47 18.97 -12.16
CA GLY A 1017 -20.13 18.86 -12.76
C GLY A 1017 -20.14 18.71 -14.29
N PHE A 1018 -19.02 18.24 -14.85
CA PHE A 1018 -18.78 18.23 -16.30
C PHE A 1018 -19.20 16.90 -16.96
N PHE A 1019 -19.92 17.00 -18.07
CA PHE A 1019 -20.42 15.85 -18.84
C PHE A 1019 -19.91 15.91 -20.29
N CYS A 1020 -19.38 14.80 -20.80
CA CYS A 1020 -18.79 14.71 -22.14
C CYS A 1020 -19.48 13.69 -23.05
N VAL A 1021 -19.16 13.75 -24.35
CA VAL A 1021 -19.69 12.79 -25.33
C VAL A 1021 -19.16 11.39 -25.01
N GLY A 1022 -20.08 10.46 -24.77
CA GLY A 1022 -19.78 9.08 -24.37
C GLY A 1022 -20.10 8.76 -22.90
N ASP A 1023 -20.41 9.75 -22.06
CA ASP A 1023 -20.81 9.52 -20.67
C ASP A 1023 -22.25 8.96 -20.56
N TRP A 1024 -22.51 8.26 -19.45
CA TRP A 1024 -23.82 7.73 -19.09
C TRP A 1024 -24.49 8.61 -18.04
N VAL A 1025 -25.78 8.85 -18.22
CA VAL A 1025 -26.61 9.71 -17.35
C VAL A 1025 -28.00 9.08 -17.16
N GLU A 1026 -28.57 9.14 -15.96
CA GLU A 1026 -30.01 8.90 -15.78
C GLU A 1026 -30.77 10.20 -16.04
N VAL A 1027 -31.60 10.22 -17.08
CA VAL A 1027 -32.43 11.37 -17.42
C VAL A 1027 -33.83 11.19 -16.86
N LEU A 1028 -34.31 12.22 -16.15
CA LEU A 1028 -35.64 12.25 -15.57
C LEU A 1028 -36.68 12.71 -16.60
N PHE A 1029 -37.61 11.82 -16.94
CA PHE A 1029 -38.76 12.13 -17.78
C PHE A 1029 -40.00 12.33 -16.91
N LYS A 1030 -40.63 13.51 -17.03
CA LYS A 1030 -41.91 13.80 -16.39
C LYS A 1030 -43.05 13.40 -17.34
N LEU A 1031 -43.78 12.34 -16.98
CA LEU A 1031 -44.86 11.79 -17.80
C LEU A 1031 -46.11 12.68 -17.75
N LYS A 1032 -46.99 12.53 -18.74
CA LYS A 1032 -48.30 13.24 -18.79
C LYS A 1032 -49.20 12.94 -17.57
N THR A 1033 -48.93 11.86 -16.84
CA THR A 1033 -49.60 11.48 -15.58
C THR A 1033 -49.04 12.20 -14.34
N GLY A 1034 -48.12 13.15 -14.51
CA GLY A 1034 -47.47 13.88 -13.42
C GLY A 1034 -46.35 13.10 -12.70
N ARG A 1035 -46.25 11.79 -12.91
CA ARG A 1035 -45.18 10.93 -12.37
C ARG A 1035 -43.85 11.17 -13.08
N ASN A 1036 -42.78 10.99 -12.32
CA ASN A 1036 -41.39 11.13 -12.75
C ASN A 1036 -40.78 9.72 -12.94
N GLU A 1037 -40.16 9.44 -14.09
CA GLU A 1037 -39.42 8.19 -14.35
C GLU A 1037 -37.97 8.49 -14.78
N TYR A 1038 -37.01 7.77 -14.19
CA TYR A 1038 -35.58 7.88 -14.53
C TYR A 1038 -35.20 6.83 -15.58
N HIS A 1039 -34.48 7.25 -16.62
CA HIS A 1039 -34.04 6.40 -17.72
C HIS A 1039 -32.54 6.55 -17.98
N PRO A 1040 -31.75 5.46 -17.94
CA PRO A 1040 -30.35 5.51 -18.32
C PRO A 1040 -30.19 5.75 -19.82
N GLY A 1041 -29.34 6.72 -20.16
CA GLY A 1041 -28.96 7.06 -21.53
C GLY A 1041 -27.50 7.47 -21.63
N ARG A 1042 -27.01 7.56 -22.86
CA ARG A 1042 -25.63 7.92 -23.19
C ARG A 1042 -25.62 9.19 -24.04
N ILE A 1043 -24.73 10.12 -23.71
CA ILE A 1043 -24.58 11.37 -24.47
C ILE A 1043 -23.86 11.04 -25.79
N GLU A 1044 -24.49 11.28 -26.94
CA GLU A 1044 -23.90 10.95 -28.25
C GLU A 1044 -23.35 12.15 -29.03
N SER A 1045 -23.90 13.34 -28.81
CA SER A 1045 -23.29 14.56 -29.32
C SER A 1045 -23.70 15.78 -28.49
N VAL A 1046 -22.72 16.56 -28.07
CA VAL A 1046 -22.91 17.95 -27.65
C VAL A 1046 -22.76 18.82 -28.90
N CYS A 1047 -23.74 19.65 -29.19
CA CYS A 1047 -23.74 20.53 -30.36
C CYS A 1047 -24.17 21.95 -29.98
N LYS A 1048 -23.48 22.94 -30.52
CA LYS A 1048 -23.68 24.37 -30.22
C LYS A 1048 -24.57 24.96 -31.31
N GLU A 1049 -25.87 24.94 -31.10
CA GLU A 1049 -26.85 25.57 -32.00
C GLU A 1049 -26.95 27.07 -31.67
N GLN A 1050 -27.47 27.89 -32.59
CA GLN A 1050 -27.47 29.35 -32.43
C GLN A 1050 -28.34 29.78 -31.25
N GLY A 1051 -27.69 30.13 -30.13
CA GLY A 1051 -28.33 30.56 -28.88
C GLY A 1051 -28.06 29.68 -27.66
N GLY A 1052 -27.44 28.50 -27.80
CA GLY A 1052 -27.12 27.68 -26.61
C GLY A 1052 -26.47 26.32 -26.89
N ASN A 1053 -26.12 25.62 -25.81
CA ASN A 1053 -25.68 24.23 -25.89
C ASN A 1053 -26.91 23.32 -25.99
N THR A 1054 -26.99 22.54 -27.08
CA THR A 1054 -27.99 21.48 -27.28
C THR A 1054 -27.32 20.13 -27.10
N TRP A 1055 -27.89 19.28 -26.25
CA TRP A 1055 -27.39 17.93 -25.97
C TRP A 1055 -28.29 16.91 -26.65
N ARG A 1056 -27.72 16.05 -27.50
CA ARG A 1056 -28.43 14.91 -28.08
C ARG A 1056 -28.08 13.64 -27.30
N ILE A 1057 -29.05 13.13 -26.57
CA ILE A 1057 -28.90 11.96 -25.69
C ILE A 1057 -29.63 10.76 -26.32
N LYS A 1058 -28.95 9.62 -26.35
CA LYS A 1058 -29.45 8.34 -26.82
C LYS A 1058 -29.82 7.49 -25.61
N TYR A 1059 -31.12 7.30 -25.35
CA TYR A 1059 -31.58 6.61 -24.14
C TYR A 1059 -32.31 5.31 -24.44
N PHE A 1060 -32.31 4.42 -23.46
CA PHE A 1060 -32.85 3.07 -23.57
C PHE A 1060 -34.00 2.88 -22.58
N LYS A 1061 -35.09 2.23 -23.02
CA LYS A 1061 -36.19 1.89 -22.11
C LYS A 1061 -35.79 0.70 -21.25
N ARG A 1062 -36.20 0.72 -19.98
CA ARG A 1062 -35.82 -0.26 -18.95
C ARG A 1062 -36.26 -1.70 -19.28
N SER A 1063 -37.22 -1.86 -20.19
CA SER A 1063 -37.75 -3.15 -20.69
C SER A 1063 -36.80 -3.93 -21.60
N ASP A 1064 -35.89 -3.27 -22.32
CA ASP A 1064 -35.06 -3.90 -23.36
C ASP A 1064 -33.64 -4.27 -22.86
N SER A 1065 -33.42 -4.24 -21.54
CA SER A 1065 -32.09 -4.38 -20.93
C SER A 1065 -31.45 -5.78 -21.05
N SER A 1066 -32.19 -6.78 -21.52
CA SER A 1066 -31.77 -8.20 -21.57
C SER A 1066 -31.04 -8.64 -22.85
N ARG A 1067 -30.94 -7.80 -23.89
CA ARG A 1067 -30.38 -8.17 -25.21
C ARG A 1067 -29.22 -7.28 -25.68
N LEU A 1068 -28.25 -7.06 -24.80
CA LEU A 1068 -27.26 -5.98 -24.93
C LEU A 1068 -25.81 -6.45 -25.18
N LEU A 1069 -25.59 -7.39 -26.11
CA LEU A 1069 -24.32 -7.66 -26.82
C LEU A 1069 -24.61 -8.53 -28.07
N LEU A 1070 -24.10 -8.14 -29.24
CA LEU A 1070 -24.02 -8.96 -30.47
C LEU A 1070 -22.78 -8.55 -31.29
N PRO A 1071 -22.06 -9.50 -31.93
CA PRO A 1071 -20.88 -9.22 -32.75
C PRO A 1071 -21.23 -8.64 -34.14
N LEU A 1072 -20.22 -8.19 -34.87
CA LEU A 1072 -20.34 -7.86 -36.30
C LEU A 1072 -20.40 -9.14 -37.16
N PRO A 1073 -21.07 -9.11 -38.32
CA PRO A 1073 -20.89 -10.15 -39.34
C PRO A 1073 -19.44 -10.18 -39.84
N ASP A 1074 -19.09 -11.26 -40.54
CA ASP A 1074 -17.76 -11.59 -41.07
C ASP A 1074 -16.67 -11.91 -40.01
N ALA A 1075 -16.99 -11.82 -38.72
CA ALA A 1075 -16.28 -12.54 -37.68
C ALA A 1075 -16.73 -14.03 -37.69
N SER A 1076 -16.06 -14.86 -38.49
CA SER A 1076 -16.35 -16.29 -38.63
C SER A 1076 -16.18 -17.06 -37.31
N GLU A 1077 -17.13 -17.94 -37.03
CA GLU A 1077 -17.19 -18.86 -35.88
C GLU A 1077 -17.35 -18.19 -34.50
N VAL A 1078 -18.62 -17.85 -34.26
CA VAL A 1078 -19.27 -17.50 -32.99
C VAL A 1078 -18.64 -18.19 -31.78
N LEU A 1079 -17.84 -17.44 -31.01
CA LEU A 1079 -17.56 -17.77 -29.62
C LEU A 1079 -18.87 -17.72 -28.81
N ASP A 1080 -19.29 -18.86 -28.29
CA ASP A 1080 -20.41 -18.98 -27.35
C ASP A 1080 -20.25 -17.99 -26.16
N PRO A 1081 -21.25 -17.15 -25.87
CA PRO A 1081 -21.19 -16.21 -24.74
C PRO A 1081 -20.96 -16.88 -23.37
N MET A 1082 -21.41 -18.13 -23.17
CA MET A 1082 -21.13 -18.88 -21.93
C MET A 1082 -19.65 -19.27 -21.82
N SER A 1083 -18.94 -19.38 -22.94
CA SER A 1083 -17.49 -19.63 -22.98
C SER A 1083 -16.66 -18.36 -22.74
N LEU A 1084 -17.23 -17.17 -22.93
CA LEU A 1084 -16.63 -15.91 -22.46
C LEU A 1084 -16.70 -15.74 -20.94
N HIS A 1085 -17.55 -16.50 -20.23
CA HIS A 1085 -17.51 -16.64 -18.76
C HIS A 1085 -16.46 -17.67 -18.27
N ARG A 1086 -15.66 -18.27 -19.15
CA ARG A 1086 -14.73 -19.39 -18.82
C ARG A 1086 -13.25 -19.06 -18.98
N ARG A 1087 -12.86 -17.81 -19.23
CA ARG A 1087 -11.45 -17.39 -19.28
C ARG A 1087 -11.07 -16.64 -18.00
N ILE A 1088 -10.17 -17.22 -17.22
CA ILE A 1088 -9.66 -16.64 -15.96
C ILE A 1088 -8.18 -16.34 -16.16
N PHE A 1089 -7.78 -15.10 -15.91
CA PHE A 1089 -6.38 -14.70 -15.77
C PHE A 1089 -6.03 -14.70 -14.28
N VAL A 1090 -5.02 -15.48 -13.89
CA VAL A 1090 -4.63 -15.64 -12.48
C VAL A 1090 -3.44 -14.73 -12.16
N LEU A 1091 -3.70 -13.59 -11.53
CA LEU A 1091 -2.68 -12.69 -10.99
C LEU A 1091 -2.25 -13.12 -9.59
N HIS A 1092 -1.41 -14.15 -9.49
CA HIS A 1092 -0.43 -14.26 -8.40
C HIS A 1092 0.73 -15.20 -8.75
N GLU A 1093 1.95 -14.81 -8.39
CA GLU A 1093 3.16 -15.60 -8.68
C GLU A 1093 3.21 -16.90 -7.88
N SER A 1094 2.65 -16.90 -6.66
CA SER A 1094 2.62 -18.04 -5.73
C SER A 1094 1.67 -19.20 -6.10
N LEU A 1095 1.15 -19.24 -7.33
CA LEU A 1095 0.28 -20.31 -7.84
C LEU A 1095 0.89 -21.06 -9.04
N LYS A 1096 2.09 -20.66 -9.46
CA LYS A 1096 2.78 -21.17 -10.66
C LYS A 1096 3.30 -22.60 -10.50
N ASP A 1097 3.72 -22.96 -9.29
CA ASP A 1097 4.36 -24.25 -8.98
C ASP A 1097 3.38 -25.29 -8.41
N SER A 1098 2.13 -24.89 -8.14
CA SER A 1098 1.09 -25.70 -7.47
C SER A 1098 -0.04 -26.19 -8.39
N LEU A 1099 0.09 -25.97 -9.71
CA LEU A 1099 -0.89 -26.39 -10.72
C LEU A 1099 -0.19 -27.23 -11.78
N ASP A 1100 -0.64 -28.48 -11.99
CA ASP A 1100 -0.22 -29.25 -13.17
C ASP A 1100 -0.78 -28.56 -14.43
N PRO A 1101 0.07 -28.07 -15.36
CA PRO A 1101 -0.39 -27.43 -16.58
C PRO A 1101 -1.30 -28.32 -17.46
N ARG A 1102 -1.22 -29.65 -17.28
CA ARG A 1102 -2.02 -30.64 -18.01
C ARG A 1102 -3.42 -30.86 -17.42
N ALA A 1103 -3.67 -30.37 -16.20
CA ALA A 1103 -4.97 -30.41 -15.53
C ALA A 1103 -5.82 -29.15 -15.78
N LEU A 1104 -5.22 -28.12 -16.40
CA LEU A 1104 -5.91 -26.91 -16.84
C LEU A 1104 -6.44 -27.08 -18.27
N SER A 1105 -7.57 -26.45 -18.57
CA SER A 1105 -8.04 -26.31 -19.94
C SER A 1105 -7.13 -25.35 -20.72
N ASP A 1106 -6.95 -25.61 -22.02
CA ASP A 1106 -6.28 -24.79 -23.05
C ASP A 1106 -6.73 -23.31 -23.13
N SER A 1107 -7.70 -22.91 -22.30
CA SER A 1107 -8.23 -21.56 -22.12
C SER A 1107 -7.48 -20.71 -21.07
N VAL A 1108 -6.51 -21.28 -20.34
CA VAL A 1108 -5.80 -20.62 -19.23
C VAL A 1108 -4.37 -20.24 -19.63
N TYR A 1109 -3.98 -18.99 -19.36
CA TYR A 1109 -2.67 -18.42 -19.73
C TYR A 1109 -2.05 -17.67 -18.56
N PHE A 1110 -0.74 -17.80 -18.40
CA PHE A 1110 0.08 -17.12 -17.38
C PHE A 1110 0.97 -16.06 -18.03
N ALA A 1111 1.19 -14.93 -17.35
CA ALA A 1111 2.08 -13.85 -17.80
C ALA A 1111 2.91 -13.32 -16.61
N PRO A 1112 4.19 -12.93 -16.81
CA PRO A 1112 4.96 -12.19 -15.80
C PRO A 1112 4.33 -10.83 -15.50
N CYS A 1113 4.55 -10.31 -14.29
CA CYS A 1113 3.92 -9.04 -13.88
C CYS A 1113 4.46 -7.82 -14.63
N ASP A 1114 5.71 -7.87 -15.10
CA ASP A 1114 6.42 -6.71 -15.67
C ASP A 1114 6.10 -6.43 -17.16
N ASP A 1115 5.60 -7.43 -17.90
CA ASP A 1115 5.30 -7.33 -19.33
C ASP A 1115 3.88 -6.82 -19.65
N CYS A 1116 3.05 -6.53 -18.64
CA CYS A 1116 1.68 -6.05 -18.84
C CYS A 1116 1.62 -4.50 -18.83
N PRO A 1117 1.31 -3.83 -19.96
CA PRO A 1117 1.31 -2.37 -20.03
C PRO A 1117 0.19 -1.76 -19.17
N ARG A 1118 0.44 -0.54 -18.67
CA ARG A 1118 -0.37 0.21 -17.67
C ARG A 1118 -1.77 0.67 -18.12
N GLN A 1119 -2.48 -0.10 -18.96
CA GLN A 1119 -3.80 0.25 -19.52
C GLN A 1119 -4.95 -0.63 -18.99
N LEU A 1120 -4.72 -1.38 -17.90
CA LEU A 1120 -5.79 -2.04 -17.11
C LEU A 1120 -5.90 -1.42 -15.71
N GLY A 1121 -6.49 -0.22 -15.68
CA GLY A 1121 -7.37 0.20 -14.60
C GLY A 1121 -8.84 -0.02 -15.02
N ALA A 1122 -9.84 -0.14 -14.15
CA ALA A 1122 -10.04 0.57 -12.89
C ALA A 1122 -9.85 2.08 -13.09
N SER A 1123 -10.96 2.81 -13.30
CA SER A 1123 -10.97 4.18 -13.81
C SER A 1123 -10.05 5.13 -13.04
N LEU A 1124 -9.10 5.73 -13.74
CA LEU A 1124 -8.26 6.81 -13.24
C LEU A 1124 -8.34 8.00 -14.22
N ASP A 1125 -9.04 9.06 -13.83
CA ASP A 1125 -9.07 10.30 -14.60
C ASP A 1125 -7.79 11.10 -14.31
N VAL A 1126 -7.13 11.59 -15.36
CA VAL A 1126 -5.88 12.36 -15.26
C VAL A 1126 -6.05 13.69 -16.00
N PHE A 1127 -5.77 14.79 -15.29
CA PHE A 1127 -5.84 16.15 -15.80
C PHE A 1127 -4.43 16.72 -15.97
N SER A 1128 -4.17 17.37 -17.11
CA SER A 1128 -2.92 18.04 -17.42
C SER A 1128 -3.20 19.41 -18.01
N HIS A 1129 -2.42 20.41 -17.60
CA HIS A 1129 -2.53 21.79 -18.07
C HIS A 1129 -1.18 22.27 -18.60
N SER A 1130 -1.16 22.73 -19.86
CA SER A 1130 -0.03 23.47 -20.42
C SER A 1130 -0.53 24.47 -21.45
N ARG A 1131 -0.33 25.76 -21.16
CA ARG A 1131 -0.30 26.91 -22.10
C ARG A 1131 -0.93 26.62 -23.47
N ASP A 1132 -2.24 26.87 -23.53
CA ASP A 1132 -3.12 26.93 -24.70
C ASP A 1132 -3.85 25.64 -25.16
N GLN A 1133 -3.61 24.47 -24.55
CA GLN A 1133 -4.50 23.30 -24.75
C GLN A 1133 -4.84 22.55 -23.45
N LEU A 1134 -6.13 22.18 -23.32
CA LEU A 1134 -6.67 21.39 -22.21
C LEU A 1134 -6.97 19.96 -22.70
N LEU A 1135 -6.00 19.05 -22.55
CA LEU A 1135 -6.09 17.68 -23.04
C LEU A 1135 -6.62 16.72 -21.96
N HIS A 1136 -7.95 16.59 -21.88
CA HIS A 1136 -8.59 15.48 -21.17
C HIS A 1136 -8.60 14.21 -22.04
N ARG A 1137 -8.02 13.11 -21.56
CA ARG A 1137 -7.98 11.83 -22.31
C ARG A 1137 -8.37 10.63 -21.44
N ARG A 1138 -9.67 10.46 -21.20
CA ARG A 1138 -10.25 9.21 -20.70
C ARG A 1138 -10.02 8.08 -21.72
N VAL A 1139 -9.31 7.02 -21.34
CA VAL A 1139 -9.05 5.86 -22.19
C VAL A 1139 -10.17 4.83 -21.97
N SER A 1140 -11.14 4.79 -22.89
CA SER A 1140 -12.21 3.79 -22.90
C SER A 1140 -12.64 3.46 -24.32
N MET A 1141 -12.59 2.18 -24.72
CA MET A 1141 -13.15 1.73 -25.99
C MET A 1141 -14.66 1.51 -25.90
N ALA A 1142 -15.37 1.72 -27.02
CA ALA A 1142 -16.83 1.68 -27.06
C ALA A 1142 -17.38 0.29 -27.43
N LEU A 1143 -18.34 -0.20 -26.64
CA LEU A 1143 -19.15 -1.37 -27.00
C LEU A 1143 -20.42 -0.95 -27.77
N LYS A 1144 -20.74 -1.67 -28.84
CA LYS A 1144 -21.94 -1.48 -29.67
C LYS A 1144 -23.06 -2.38 -29.12
N ARG A 1145 -24.31 -1.89 -29.08
CA ARG A 1145 -25.46 -2.61 -28.52
C ARG A 1145 -26.69 -2.49 -29.42
N SER A 1146 -27.43 -3.60 -29.54
CA SER A 1146 -28.60 -3.75 -30.42
C SER A 1146 -29.90 -3.33 -29.72
N GLY A 1147 -30.59 -2.36 -30.31
CA GLY A 1147 -31.90 -1.86 -29.86
C GLY A 1147 -32.15 -0.51 -30.51
N SER A 1148 -33.31 -0.31 -31.13
CA SER A 1148 -33.62 0.92 -31.87
C SER A 1148 -33.66 2.12 -30.92
N PRO A 1149 -32.72 3.07 -31.03
CA PRO A 1149 -32.55 4.09 -30.00
C PRO A 1149 -33.60 5.18 -30.08
N CYS A 1150 -34.05 5.63 -28.92
CA CYS A 1150 -34.78 6.89 -28.82
C CYS A 1150 -33.77 8.04 -28.68
N ASN A 1151 -33.77 8.94 -29.65
CA ASN A 1151 -32.98 10.18 -29.62
C ASN A 1151 -33.88 11.35 -29.20
N PHE A 1152 -33.34 12.27 -28.40
CA PHE A 1152 -33.99 13.52 -28.05
C PHE A 1152 -32.95 14.62 -27.82
N SER A 1153 -33.36 15.87 -28.04
CA SER A 1153 -32.55 17.05 -27.76
C SER A 1153 -33.00 17.67 -26.44
N ILE A 1154 -32.03 18.09 -25.62
CA ILE A 1154 -32.24 18.95 -24.46
C ILE A 1154 -31.43 20.23 -24.68
N CYS A 1155 -32.08 21.39 -24.59
CA CYS A 1155 -31.38 22.67 -24.61
C CYS A 1155 -31.14 23.18 -23.18
N GLN A 1156 -30.09 23.97 -22.97
CA GLN A 1156 -29.73 24.58 -21.68
C GLN A 1156 -30.71 25.70 -21.26
N GLY A 1157 -31.98 25.34 -21.06
CA GLY A 1157 -33.11 26.23 -20.76
C GLY A 1157 -34.41 25.52 -20.34
N GLY A 1158 -34.36 24.24 -19.99
CA GLY A 1158 -35.46 23.53 -19.31
C GLY A 1158 -36.69 23.12 -20.14
N ARG A 1159 -36.77 23.50 -21.43
CA ARG A 1159 -37.85 23.06 -22.35
C ARG A 1159 -37.39 21.95 -23.29
N THR A 1160 -38.15 20.86 -23.36
CA THR A 1160 -37.95 19.75 -24.30
C THR A 1160 -38.89 19.86 -25.50
N GLU A 1161 -38.33 19.97 -26.72
CA GLU A 1161 -39.12 19.82 -27.95
C GLU A 1161 -39.25 18.35 -28.37
N ARG A 1162 -40.43 17.97 -28.89
CA ARG A 1162 -40.68 16.69 -29.55
C ARG A 1162 -41.08 16.91 -31.00
N ARG A 1163 -40.12 16.77 -31.92
CA ARG A 1163 -40.43 16.70 -33.36
C ARG A 1163 -40.90 15.30 -33.76
N LEU A 1164 -42.21 15.15 -33.92
CA LEU A 1164 -42.82 14.06 -34.68
C LEU A 1164 -42.98 14.50 -36.13
N LYS A 1165 -42.55 13.66 -37.08
CA LYS A 1165 -43.00 13.68 -38.48
C LYS A 1165 -43.24 12.24 -38.92
N GLN A 1166 -44.39 11.99 -39.56
CA GLN A 1166 -44.85 10.66 -39.94
C GLN A 1166 -45.78 10.76 -41.16
N SER A 1167 -45.34 10.17 -42.28
CA SER A 1167 -46.06 9.99 -43.56
C SER A 1167 -45.14 9.10 -44.42
N MET A 1168 -45.46 7.87 -44.84
CA MET A 1168 -46.62 7.36 -45.62
C MET A 1168 -46.69 7.99 -47.03
N MET A 1169 -46.83 7.25 -48.14
CA MET A 1169 -47.20 5.83 -48.36
C MET A 1169 -46.30 5.08 -49.39
N LEU A 1170 -46.62 3.79 -49.60
CA LEU A 1170 -46.25 2.88 -50.72
C LEU A 1170 -46.68 3.46 -52.10
N PRO A 1171 -46.31 2.90 -53.28
CA PRO A 1171 -46.09 1.47 -53.61
C PRO A 1171 -44.88 0.78 -52.96
#